data_AF-A0A2A3J2G2-F1
#
_entry.id   AF-A0A2A3J2G2-F1
#
_cell.length_a   1.000
_cell.length_b   1.000
_cell.length_c   1.000
_cell.angle_alpha   90.00
_cell.angle_beta   90.00
_cell.angle_gamma   90.00
#
_symmetry.space_group_name_H-M   'P 1'
#
loop_
_entity.id
_entity.type
_entity.pdbx_description
1 polymer ?
#
loop_
_entity_poly.entity_id
_entity_poly.type
_entity_poly.pdbx_seq_one_letter_code
_entity_poly.pdbx_strand_id
1 'polypeptide(L)'
;MSDAHLRWLRDAVSAFGAECKHNLAGPGDREAAIRGPLEQLFRTVGTHCARPDVTWYPETRVQHLGVRPDWAVRVGADITGYVELKRSDGSIDPERFTGHNKRQWERLRDLPNLLYTNGTHWRLYRYGVQVGEEVVLSGPLTSAGEKLSADDLGAFDALTKAVLWWEPTPIRRVSVLVRQLAPLCRLLREAVREQLRAEAQTAPASDSANASSTDRPFTGLRSDWRRLLFPTADDATFADGYAQTVTFAVLLAHTEGIPVTGTSFHEIGRRLNAGHALMGKALQLLTDSVNERFEVTLHLLARTIGAVDWVTIRDGDRDAYLHLYESFLSVYDDGLRQRSGSYYTPHEVVEEMVRLAEDVLRTRLGRARGFGDTDVHIVDPAMGTGTYLHTVIDRVARQAAERQGEAMAPDAIGRLAERLYGFELQMGPFAVAEMRTTDLLRKYGATPPPRGLNLFVTDALDDPFVQEEQFVSTYAAISESRARANHVKANVPVTVVIANPPYDDKAENRGGWIEKRVKGQGRPPLDDFRHPGNGRYEHALKNMYVYFWRWATWKVFDAHGDDRHGVVCFITPSAFATGPAGRGMRAYLRRTCDEGWIINLSPEGQRAEVATRVFPHVAQPLSICLFVRRADHDSTEAARIHYRALHGRRAEKLARLGELSLDDEGWRDAHAEGVRPFTPAALSGWDDYPALEEVFPWGSPGIKTNRSWVTSPSDMVLRQRWAHLVGESDPVEKALLFKETRDRRLDRQVAALPGFPHPDPPMGEASGVHPRVLRIALRSFDRQWLIADNRVLDYPRPDLWESLQPGQLFLNQQSSHEISSGPALVATALLPDTHHFNGRGGRVHPVLHPDGTANVPTGLLRYLAGALGLAEVAVHDLAAYAVAVAGHTAFTEHFAEELLTAGVRLPLTHDPELWQEAVRIGHEFLWAASYGGHDIPGKAQISDEDGVRFPPGDPRQVKYATRIGTDVPESLTYDEERNALHVGPGVFTGVPPGVWDYEVGEMRIVRKWFGYRKASPTSRRTSPLDDIHVTSWPSTWTEELIELLSVLRRLVDLAPAQQAVTVKIVNSPVISRADLTSSGILPPQPRANRARRRVVLDFDVPEQP
;
A
#
# COMPACT_ATOMS: atom_id res chain seq x y z
N MET A 1 15.42 61.65 18.37
CA MET A 1 16.03 62.12 17.10
C MET A 1 15.39 61.46 15.87
N SER A 2 14.12 61.01 15.92
CA SER A 2 13.56 60.05 14.95
C SER A 2 12.51 60.61 13.97
N ASP A 3 11.93 61.78 14.21
CA ASP A 3 10.77 62.24 13.41
C ASP A 3 11.14 63.23 12.29
N ALA A 4 12.32 63.86 12.38
CA ALA A 4 12.79 64.83 11.38
C ALA A 4 13.24 64.19 10.05
N HIS A 5 13.73 62.94 10.09
CA HIS A 5 14.28 62.22 8.93
C HIS A 5 13.19 61.54 8.09
N LEU A 6 12.00 61.30 8.65
CA LEU A 6 10.86 60.68 7.97
C LEU A 6 9.81 61.69 7.50
N ARG A 7 10.13 63.00 7.50
CA ARG A 7 9.23 64.05 6.97
C ARG A 7 8.81 63.78 5.53
N TRP A 8 9.74 63.34 4.69
CA TRP A 8 9.44 62.96 3.31
C TRP A 8 8.42 61.83 3.21
N LEU A 9 8.45 60.86 4.15
CA LEU A 9 7.53 59.72 4.16
C LEU A 9 6.13 60.15 4.62
N ARG A 10 6.08 61.08 5.58
CA ARG A 10 4.83 61.75 5.98
C ARG A 10 4.21 62.50 4.81
N ASP A 11 5.02 63.24 4.05
CA ASP A 11 4.56 63.97 2.85
C ASP A 11 4.08 62.99 1.76
N ALA A 12 4.78 61.86 1.57
CA ALA A 12 4.38 60.82 0.63
C ALA A 12 3.05 60.14 1.01
N VAL A 13 2.83 59.85 2.30
CA VAL A 13 1.56 59.29 2.82
C VAL A 13 0.42 60.30 2.67
N SER A 14 0.70 61.59 2.92
CA SER A 14 -0.27 62.68 2.72
C SER A 14 -0.68 62.81 1.25
N ALA A 15 0.29 62.80 0.33
CA ALA A 15 0.04 62.81 -1.11
C ALA A 15 -0.78 61.58 -1.57
N PHE A 16 -0.42 60.39 -1.08
CA PHE A 16 -1.17 59.16 -1.32
C PHE A 16 -2.63 59.27 -0.86
N GLY A 17 -2.87 59.83 0.33
CA GLY A 17 -4.21 60.05 0.87
C GLY A 17 -5.03 61.05 0.06
N ALA A 18 -4.42 62.16 -0.39
CA ALA A 18 -5.05 63.17 -1.23
C ALA A 18 -5.50 62.59 -2.58
N GLU A 19 -4.63 61.82 -3.23
CA GLU A 19 -4.91 61.19 -4.53
C GLU A 19 -5.96 60.08 -4.41
N CYS A 20 -5.88 59.24 -3.37
CA CYS A 20 -6.92 58.24 -3.07
C CYS A 20 -8.29 58.87 -2.87
N LYS A 21 -8.39 59.97 -2.11
CA LYS A 21 -9.65 60.67 -1.88
C LYS A 21 -10.26 61.20 -3.18
N HIS A 22 -9.43 61.74 -4.05
CA HIS A 22 -9.86 62.23 -5.37
C HIS A 22 -10.38 61.08 -6.24
N ASN A 23 -9.60 59.99 -6.36
CA ASN A 23 -9.93 58.86 -7.22
C ASN A 23 -11.16 58.08 -6.72
N LEU A 24 -11.33 57.93 -5.41
CA LEU A 24 -12.48 57.24 -4.80
C LEU A 24 -13.79 58.04 -4.85
N ALA A 25 -13.75 59.32 -5.23
CA ALA A 25 -14.94 60.15 -5.42
C ALA A 25 -15.59 59.97 -6.81
N GLY A 26 -14.89 59.36 -7.78
CA GLY A 26 -15.40 59.10 -9.13
C GLY A 26 -16.19 57.79 -9.28
N PRO A 27 -16.95 57.61 -10.38
CA PRO A 27 -17.61 56.34 -10.70
C PRO A 27 -16.57 55.32 -11.22
N GLY A 28 -16.28 54.29 -10.43
CA GLY A 28 -15.32 53.25 -10.81
C GLY A 28 -15.15 52.16 -9.74
N ASP A 29 -14.36 51.12 -10.05
CA ASP A 29 -13.99 50.11 -9.06
C ASP A 29 -13.12 50.74 -7.97
N ARG A 30 -13.54 50.61 -6.71
CA ARG A 30 -12.83 51.16 -5.54
C ARG A 30 -11.41 50.61 -5.41
N GLU A 31 -11.16 49.40 -5.89
CA GLU A 31 -9.83 48.79 -5.87
C GLU A 31 -8.92 49.44 -6.92
N ALA A 32 -9.44 49.65 -8.14
CA ALA A 32 -8.72 50.32 -9.22
C ALA A 32 -8.37 51.78 -8.88
N ALA A 33 -9.21 52.46 -8.09
CA ALA A 33 -8.99 53.85 -7.66
C ALA A 33 -7.75 54.05 -6.75
N ILE A 34 -7.29 52.99 -6.06
CA ILE A 34 -6.16 53.04 -5.11
C ILE A 34 -4.85 52.60 -5.79
N ARG A 35 -4.94 51.94 -6.95
CA ARG A 35 -3.79 51.36 -7.66
C ARG A 35 -2.72 52.38 -8.06
N GLY A 36 -3.10 53.43 -8.77
CA GLY A 36 -2.18 54.49 -9.22
C GLY A 36 -1.46 55.21 -8.06
N PRO A 37 -2.20 55.68 -7.04
CA PRO A 37 -1.60 56.29 -5.85
C PRO A 37 -0.59 55.38 -5.14
N LEU A 38 -0.90 54.09 -5.00
CA LEU A 38 -0.05 53.13 -4.31
C LEU A 38 1.30 52.95 -5.01
N GLU A 39 1.29 52.87 -6.34
CA GLU A 39 2.50 52.77 -7.14
C GLU A 39 3.41 54.00 -6.95
N GLN A 40 2.82 55.21 -6.92
CA GLN A 40 3.57 56.44 -6.69
C GLN A 40 4.17 56.52 -5.28
N LEU A 41 3.45 56.03 -4.28
CA LEU A 41 3.94 55.95 -2.90
C LEU A 41 5.23 55.12 -2.84
N PHE A 42 5.23 53.91 -3.42
CA PHE A 42 6.42 53.06 -3.41
C PHE A 42 7.56 53.55 -4.31
N ARG A 43 7.27 54.21 -5.44
CA ARG A 43 8.32 54.86 -6.25
C ARG A 43 9.02 55.98 -5.46
N THR A 44 8.23 56.75 -4.70
CA THR A 44 8.75 57.80 -3.81
C THR A 44 9.63 57.21 -2.71
N VAL A 45 9.18 56.10 -2.10
CA VAL A 45 9.96 55.35 -1.11
C VAL A 45 11.24 54.78 -1.71
N GLY A 46 11.18 54.17 -2.89
CA GLY A 46 12.34 53.61 -3.60
C GLY A 46 13.41 54.66 -3.87
N THR A 47 13.01 55.84 -4.37
CA THR A 47 13.91 56.96 -4.62
C THR A 47 14.63 57.42 -3.35
N HIS A 48 13.91 57.52 -2.23
CA HIS A 48 14.50 57.90 -0.93
C HIS A 48 15.38 56.80 -0.32
N CYS A 49 15.09 55.53 -0.61
CA CYS A 49 15.87 54.39 -0.13
C CYS A 49 17.07 54.02 -1.03
N ALA A 50 17.51 54.93 -1.91
CA ALA A 50 18.58 54.70 -2.88
C ALA A 50 18.37 53.47 -3.80
N ARG A 51 17.10 53.18 -4.11
CA ARG A 51 16.67 52.19 -5.11
C ARG A 51 15.79 52.90 -6.16
N PRO A 52 16.36 53.77 -7.02
CA PRO A 52 15.58 54.52 -8.02
C PRO A 52 15.05 53.63 -9.15
N ASP A 53 15.51 52.39 -9.22
CA ASP A 53 15.20 51.34 -10.19
C ASP A 53 14.02 50.44 -9.76
N VAL A 54 13.21 50.89 -8.79
CA VAL A 54 11.96 50.20 -8.42
C VAL A 54 10.98 50.31 -9.58
N THR A 55 10.68 49.16 -10.18
CA THR A 55 9.73 49.02 -11.28
C THR A 55 8.53 48.21 -10.81
N TRP A 56 7.35 48.76 -11.05
CA TRP A 56 6.05 48.17 -10.73
C TRP A 56 5.50 47.57 -12.02
N TYR A 57 5.18 46.29 -11.98
CA TYR A 57 4.61 45.60 -13.13
C TYR A 57 3.11 45.35 -12.87
N PRO A 58 2.23 46.28 -13.29
CA PRO A 58 0.78 46.16 -13.12
C PRO A 58 0.24 44.99 -13.94
N GLU A 59 -0.75 44.29 -13.39
CA GLU A 59 -1.38 43.13 -14.05
C GLU A 59 -0.38 42.04 -14.46
N THR A 60 0.64 41.81 -13.63
CA THR A 60 1.42 40.57 -13.76
C THR A 60 0.51 39.43 -13.31
N ARG A 61 -0.20 38.81 -14.26
CA ARG A 61 -0.84 37.51 -14.02
C ARG A 61 0.24 36.56 -13.47
N VAL A 62 0.16 36.24 -12.18
CA VAL A 62 0.82 35.07 -11.58
C VAL A 62 0.02 33.84 -12.00
N GLN A 63 0.06 33.61 -13.32
CA GLN A 63 -0.79 32.70 -14.06
C GLN A 63 -0.74 31.29 -13.46
N HIS A 64 0.43 30.91 -12.98
CA HIS A 64 0.78 29.70 -12.26
C HIS A 64 0.11 29.47 -10.88
N LEU A 65 -0.71 30.40 -10.38
CA LEU A 65 -1.57 30.19 -9.22
C LEU A 65 -3.06 30.23 -9.59
N GLY A 66 -3.41 30.53 -10.84
CA GLY A 66 -4.77 30.91 -11.23
C GLY A 66 -5.29 32.14 -10.47
N VAL A 67 -4.38 32.96 -9.94
CA VAL A 67 -4.62 34.14 -9.10
C VAL A 67 -3.65 35.24 -9.54
N ARG A 68 -4.10 36.49 -9.50
CA ARG A 68 -3.28 37.64 -9.91
C ARG A 68 -3.02 38.50 -8.67
N PRO A 69 -1.83 38.46 -8.04
CA PRO A 69 -1.42 39.54 -7.19
C PRO A 69 -1.32 40.80 -8.03
N ASP A 70 -1.77 41.90 -7.47
CA ASP A 70 -1.94 43.16 -8.20
C ASP A 70 -0.63 43.68 -8.76
N TRP A 71 0.50 43.45 -8.07
CA TRP A 71 1.84 43.79 -8.55
C TRP A 71 2.93 42.78 -8.18
N ALA A 72 3.92 42.69 -9.06
CA ALA A 72 5.28 42.26 -8.73
C ALA A 72 6.17 43.50 -8.60
N VAL A 73 6.99 43.53 -7.55
CA VAL A 73 7.95 44.61 -7.26
C VAL A 73 9.33 44.12 -7.70
N ARG A 74 9.92 44.81 -8.67
CA ARG A 74 11.28 44.54 -9.14
C ARG A 74 12.18 45.71 -8.78
N VAL A 75 13.40 45.39 -8.35
CA VAL A 75 14.39 46.41 -8.06
C VAL A 75 15.69 46.02 -8.77
N GLY A 76 15.97 46.72 -9.86
CA GLY A 76 17.00 46.35 -10.82
C GLY A 76 16.51 45.20 -11.70
N ALA A 77 17.27 44.12 -11.78
CA ALA A 77 16.87 42.89 -12.47
C ALA A 77 16.09 41.91 -11.57
N ASP A 78 16.10 42.09 -10.25
CA ASP A 78 15.60 41.11 -9.29
C ASP A 78 14.18 41.44 -8.80
N ILE A 79 13.31 40.44 -8.77
CA ILE A 79 11.99 40.54 -8.13
C ILE A 79 12.17 40.44 -6.62
N THR A 80 11.78 41.49 -5.90
CA THR A 80 11.96 41.59 -4.44
C THR A 80 10.71 41.24 -3.67
N GLY A 81 9.53 41.23 -4.30
CA GLY A 81 8.30 40.77 -3.66
C GLY A 81 7.05 41.00 -4.49
N TYR A 82 5.90 40.63 -3.93
CA TYR A 82 4.58 40.83 -4.52
C TYR A 82 3.72 41.68 -3.62
N VAL A 83 2.76 42.40 -4.21
CA VAL A 83 1.76 43.18 -3.49
C VAL A 83 0.37 42.75 -3.96
N GLU A 84 -0.47 42.41 -3.00
CA GLU A 84 -1.90 42.11 -3.18
C GLU A 84 -2.72 43.22 -2.51
N LEU A 85 -3.56 43.87 -3.28
CA LEU A 85 -4.43 44.96 -2.87
C LEU A 85 -5.85 44.46 -2.69
N LYS A 86 -6.51 44.96 -1.65
CA LYS A 86 -7.93 44.77 -1.41
C LYS A 86 -8.66 46.10 -1.54
N ARG A 87 -9.97 46.00 -1.78
CA ARG A 87 -10.90 47.11 -1.66
C ARG A 87 -10.66 47.85 -0.34
N SER A 88 -10.81 49.18 -0.35
CA SER A 88 -10.58 50.04 0.83
C SER A 88 -11.42 49.70 2.06
N ASP A 89 -12.54 49.00 1.89
CA ASP A 89 -13.42 48.52 2.96
C ASP A 89 -13.23 47.01 3.27
N GLY A 90 -12.35 46.33 2.55
CA GLY A 90 -12.06 44.91 2.69
C GLY A 90 -11.06 44.60 3.79
N SER A 91 -11.23 43.43 4.44
CA SER A 91 -10.24 42.91 5.39
C SER A 91 -8.99 42.40 4.66
N ILE A 92 -7.83 42.57 5.28
CA ILE A 92 -6.55 41.99 4.85
C ILE A 92 -6.06 40.87 5.79
N ASP A 93 -6.92 40.41 6.69
CA ASP A 93 -6.63 39.38 7.69
C ASP A 93 -6.96 37.98 7.16
N PRO A 94 -5.97 37.09 6.92
CA PRO A 94 -6.21 35.79 6.32
C PRO A 94 -7.16 34.88 7.10
N GLU A 95 -7.22 35.03 8.43
CA GLU A 95 -8.13 34.25 9.28
C GLU A 95 -9.60 34.58 9.02
N ARG A 96 -9.88 35.78 8.52
CA ARG A 96 -11.24 36.27 8.19
C ARG A 96 -11.61 36.03 6.74
N PHE A 97 -10.70 35.52 5.91
CA PHE A 97 -10.97 35.29 4.51
C PHE A 97 -11.93 34.12 4.30
N THR A 98 -12.94 34.34 3.44
CA THR A 98 -13.90 33.33 3.00
C THR A 98 -14.02 33.33 1.48
N GLY A 99 -14.62 32.29 0.91
CA GLY A 99 -14.94 32.22 -0.53
C GLY A 99 -13.71 32.42 -1.44
N HIS A 100 -13.77 33.44 -2.31
CA HIS A 100 -12.71 33.76 -3.27
C HIS A 100 -11.40 34.21 -2.59
N ASN A 101 -11.48 35.09 -1.58
CA ASN A 101 -10.30 35.61 -0.88
C ASN A 101 -9.51 34.51 -0.17
N LYS A 102 -10.20 33.51 0.39
CA LYS A 102 -9.54 32.37 1.04
C LYS A 102 -8.75 31.53 0.03
N ARG A 103 -9.38 31.21 -1.10
CA ARG A 103 -8.71 30.47 -2.20
C ARG A 103 -7.51 31.24 -2.74
N GLN A 104 -7.63 32.56 -2.84
CA GLN A 104 -6.55 33.44 -3.29
C GLN A 104 -5.37 33.45 -2.31
N TRP A 105 -5.64 33.58 -1.01
CA TRP A 105 -4.62 33.46 0.03
C TRP A 105 -3.92 32.10 0.03
N GLU A 106 -4.68 31.00 -0.03
CA GLU A 106 -4.13 29.64 -0.08
C GLU A 106 -3.13 29.44 -1.23
N ARG A 107 -3.31 30.21 -2.31
CA ARG A 107 -2.45 30.21 -3.48
C ARG A 107 -1.23 31.12 -3.31
N LEU A 108 -1.41 32.35 -2.81
CA LEU A 108 -0.32 33.34 -2.73
C LEU A 108 0.56 33.18 -1.48
N ARG A 109 0.05 32.59 -0.40
CA ARG A 109 0.74 32.56 0.91
C ARG A 109 2.17 32.02 0.83
N ASP A 110 2.43 31.10 -0.09
CA ASP A 110 3.73 30.43 -0.19
C ASP A 110 4.80 31.29 -0.90
N LEU A 111 4.45 32.49 -1.38
CA LEU A 111 5.40 33.42 -1.98
C LEU A 111 6.46 33.88 -0.95
N PRO A 112 7.71 34.10 -1.41
CA PRO A 112 8.83 34.34 -0.52
C PRO A 112 8.78 35.73 0.15
N ASN A 113 8.08 36.69 -0.45
CA ASN A 113 7.88 38.04 0.08
C ASN A 113 6.58 38.63 -0.51
N LEU A 114 5.51 38.69 0.28
CA LEU A 114 4.16 39.07 -0.15
C LEU A 114 3.55 40.09 0.81
N LEU A 115 3.20 41.26 0.30
CA LEU A 115 2.53 42.32 1.04
C LEU A 115 1.03 42.33 0.73
N TYR A 116 0.19 42.29 1.76
CA TYR A 116 -1.24 42.56 1.67
C TYR A 116 -1.55 43.97 2.16
N THR A 117 -2.38 44.70 1.41
CA THR A 117 -2.86 46.02 1.84
C THR A 117 -4.26 46.32 1.30
N ASN A 118 -5.00 47.21 1.96
CA ASN A 118 -6.21 47.85 1.44
C ASN A 118 -6.04 49.38 1.33
N GLY A 119 -4.79 49.86 1.43
CA GLY A 119 -4.39 51.26 1.46
C GLY A 119 -4.37 51.90 2.85
N THR A 120 -5.03 51.35 3.87
CA THR A 120 -4.89 51.81 5.27
C THR A 120 -4.22 50.79 6.16
N HIS A 121 -4.47 49.50 5.94
CA HIS A 121 -3.86 48.42 6.69
C HIS A 121 -2.80 47.72 5.82
N TRP A 122 -1.72 47.24 6.45
CA TRP A 122 -0.57 46.66 5.76
C TRP A 122 0.00 45.48 6.53
N ARG A 123 0.13 44.31 5.88
CA ARG A 123 0.72 43.09 6.47
C ARG A 123 1.69 42.42 5.50
N LEU A 124 2.90 42.12 5.98
CA LEU A 124 3.94 41.43 5.22
C LEU A 124 3.97 39.94 5.58
N TYR A 125 4.00 39.07 4.58
CA TYR A 125 4.11 37.62 4.72
C TYR A 125 5.33 37.08 3.98
N ARG A 126 5.97 36.06 4.55
CA ARG A 126 7.03 35.29 3.91
C ARG A 126 6.77 33.81 4.13
N TYR A 127 6.57 33.05 3.05
CA TYR A 127 6.27 31.61 3.11
C TYR A 127 5.10 31.28 4.06
N GLY A 128 4.06 32.12 4.05
CA GLY A 128 2.82 31.97 4.83
C GLY A 128 2.88 32.48 6.26
N VAL A 129 4.04 32.97 6.72
CA VAL A 129 4.22 33.50 8.08
C VAL A 129 4.25 35.03 8.03
N GLN A 130 3.46 35.68 8.89
CA GLN A 130 3.47 37.14 9.02
C GLN A 130 4.80 37.61 9.62
N VAL A 131 5.39 38.64 9.02
CA VAL A 131 6.65 39.25 9.46
C VAL A 131 6.35 40.63 10.02
N GLY A 132 6.57 40.80 11.32
CA GLY A 132 6.26 42.04 12.04
C GLY A 132 4.77 42.21 12.36
N GLU A 133 4.46 43.34 12.98
CA GLU A 133 3.08 43.74 13.30
C GLU A 133 2.40 44.41 12.09
N GLU A 134 1.08 44.49 12.13
CA GLU A 134 0.29 45.21 11.13
C GLU A 134 0.54 46.72 11.23
N VAL A 135 0.82 47.36 10.10
CA VAL A 135 0.97 48.82 10.04
C VAL A 135 -0.35 49.45 9.60
N VAL A 136 -0.80 50.49 10.31
CA VAL A 136 -2.08 51.17 10.07
C VAL A 136 -1.86 52.65 9.76
N LEU A 137 -2.55 53.13 8.73
CA LEU A 137 -2.68 54.54 8.38
C LEU A 137 -4.02 55.05 8.91
N SER A 138 -3.96 56.04 9.79
CA SER A 138 -5.10 56.69 10.42
C SER A 138 -5.86 57.61 9.46
N GLY A 139 -7.15 57.32 9.30
CA GLY A 139 -8.11 58.11 8.52
C GLY A 139 -8.71 57.31 7.35
N PRO A 140 -10.02 57.42 7.06
CA PRO A 140 -10.63 56.75 5.90
C PRO A 140 -10.12 57.33 4.57
N LEU A 141 -9.70 56.49 3.62
CA LEU A 141 -9.21 56.93 2.30
C LEU A 141 -10.22 57.79 1.52
N THR A 142 -11.52 57.61 1.77
CA THR A 142 -12.60 58.36 1.11
C THR A 142 -12.75 59.79 1.63
N SER A 143 -12.20 60.14 2.80
CA SER A 143 -12.46 61.43 3.44
C SER A 143 -11.21 62.13 3.98
N ALA A 144 -10.19 61.39 4.40
CA ALA A 144 -8.98 61.91 5.04
C ALA A 144 -8.20 62.87 4.13
N GLY A 145 -7.98 62.51 2.87
CA GLY A 145 -7.17 63.30 1.94
C GLY A 145 -5.75 63.49 2.48
N GLU A 146 -5.24 64.73 2.43
CA GLU A 146 -3.93 65.13 2.98
C GLU A 146 -3.78 64.90 4.50
N LYS A 147 -4.87 64.60 5.22
CA LYS A 147 -4.85 64.30 6.66
C LYS A 147 -4.56 62.83 6.96
N LEU A 148 -4.42 61.98 5.94
CA LEU A 148 -4.01 60.58 6.12
C LEU A 148 -2.59 60.56 6.72
N SER A 149 -2.39 59.77 7.77
CA SER A 149 -1.09 59.68 8.46
C SER A 149 -0.82 58.26 8.94
N ALA A 150 0.44 57.84 9.02
CA ALA A 150 0.79 56.56 9.65
C ALA A 150 0.80 56.72 11.17
N ASP A 151 0.21 55.76 11.89
CA ASP A 151 0.23 55.75 13.36
C ASP A 151 1.66 55.64 13.90
N ASP A 152 2.48 54.85 13.20
CA ASP A 152 3.92 54.76 13.42
C ASP A 152 4.66 54.86 12.06
N LEU A 153 5.24 56.04 11.80
CA LEU A 153 6.03 56.30 10.60
C LEU A 153 7.30 55.44 10.53
N GLY A 154 7.88 55.08 11.68
CA GLY A 154 9.06 54.22 11.74
C GLY A 154 8.73 52.77 11.37
N ALA A 155 7.59 52.26 11.84
CA ALA A 155 7.09 50.95 11.44
C ALA A 155 6.76 50.87 9.95
N PHE A 156 6.16 51.93 9.37
CA PHE A 156 5.87 51.99 7.94
C PHE A 156 7.14 52.07 7.08
N ASP A 157 8.14 52.85 7.49
CA ASP A 157 9.47 52.88 6.86
C ASP A 157 10.15 51.50 6.91
N ALA A 158 10.11 50.82 8.07
CA ALA A 158 10.66 49.48 8.22
C ALA A 158 9.96 48.44 7.34
N LEU A 159 8.62 48.47 7.26
CA LEU A 159 7.83 47.56 6.42
C LEU A 159 8.12 47.75 4.93
N THR A 160 8.13 49.00 4.46
CA THR A 160 8.40 49.29 3.03
C THR A 160 9.84 48.93 2.65
N LYS A 161 10.82 49.19 3.53
CA LYS A 161 12.20 48.70 3.35
C LYS A 161 12.28 47.18 3.36
N ALA A 162 11.56 46.49 4.25
CA ALA A 162 11.53 45.03 4.32
C ALA A 162 10.96 44.37 3.05
N VAL A 163 10.10 45.09 2.30
CA VAL A 163 9.60 44.67 0.99
C VAL A 163 10.64 44.92 -0.12
N LEU A 164 11.23 46.12 -0.17
CA LEU A 164 12.13 46.54 -1.25
C LEU A 164 13.53 45.91 -1.16
N TRP A 165 14.01 45.63 0.05
CA TRP A 165 15.36 45.12 0.32
C TRP A 165 15.37 43.63 0.65
N TRP A 166 14.29 42.92 0.30
CA TRP A 166 14.25 41.49 0.56
C TRP A 166 15.31 40.74 -0.25
N GLU A 167 16.10 39.96 0.47
CA GLU A 167 17.02 38.95 -0.05
C GLU A 167 16.73 37.62 0.65
N PRO A 168 16.88 36.48 -0.03
CA PRO A 168 16.76 35.19 0.62
C PRO A 168 17.88 35.05 1.68
N THR A 169 17.51 34.62 2.88
CA THR A 169 18.48 34.34 3.94
C THR A 169 19.28 33.07 3.60
N PRO A 170 20.56 32.98 4.02
CA PRO A 170 21.35 31.78 3.76
C PRO A 170 20.69 30.51 4.32
N ILE A 171 20.44 29.55 3.45
CA ILE A 171 19.73 28.30 3.77
C ILE A 171 20.77 27.26 4.18
N ARG A 172 20.81 26.92 5.47
CA ARG A 172 21.80 26.00 6.08
C ARG A 172 21.24 24.66 6.54
N ARG A 173 19.94 24.41 6.31
CA ARG A 173 19.25 23.18 6.75
C ARG A 173 18.33 22.67 5.66
N VAL A 174 18.32 21.35 5.45
CA VAL A 174 17.46 20.67 4.47
C VAL A 174 15.97 20.97 4.69
N SER A 175 15.51 20.98 5.95
CA SER A 175 14.10 21.27 6.27
C SER A 175 13.65 22.68 5.89
N VAL A 176 14.56 23.66 5.88
CA VAL A 176 14.28 25.02 5.42
C VAL A 176 14.32 25.07 3.90
N LEU A 177 15.33 24.43 3.29
CA LEU A 177 15.45 24.31 1.83
C LEU A 177 14.17 23.74 1.21
N VAL A 178 13.71 22.62 1.72
CA VAL A 178 12.48 21.94 1.28
C VAL A 178 11.25 22.84 1.41
N ARG A 179 11.10 23.52 2.54
CA ARG A 179 9.96 24.42 2.81
C ARG A 179 9.90 25.58 1.83
N GLN A 180 11.05 26.03 1.32
CA GLN A 180 11.14 27.13 0.37
C GLN A 180 11.10 26.65 -1.09
N LEU A 181 11.67 25.48 -1.43
CA LEU A 181 11.69 24.94 -2.80
C LEU A 181 10.39 24.28 -3.22
N ALA A 182 9.77 23.47 -2.34
CA ALA A 182 8.57 22.71 -2.71
C ALA A 182 7.42 23.62 -3.20
N PRO A 183 7.13 24.77 -2.57
CA PRO A 183 6.13 25.67 -3.12
C PRO A 183 6.51 26.28 -4.46
N LEU A 184 7.76 26.72 -4.66
CA LEU A 184 8.23 27.27 -5.93
C LEU A 184 8.16 26.23 -7.07
N CYS A 185 8.46 24.97 -6.76
CA CYS A 185 8.28 23.88 -7.70
C CYS A 185 6.79 23.64 -8.03
N ARG A 186 5.87 23.79 -7.06
CA ARG A 186 4.42 23.70 -7.29
C ARG A 186 3.93 24.83 -8.21
N LEU A 187 4.46 26.04 -8.01
CA LEU A 187 4.21 27.17 -8.91
C LEU A 187 4.65 26.83 -10.33
N LEU A 188 5.89 26.35 -10.51
CA LEU A 188 6.40 25.99 -11.82
C LEU A 188 5.55 24.90 -12.49
N ARG A 189 5.11 23.88 -11.75
CA ARG A 189 4.21 22.82 -12.25
C ARG A 189 2.91 23.39 -12.79
N GLU A 190 2.24 24.24 -12.02
CA GLU A 190 0.94 24.79 -12.45
C GLU A 190 1.11 25.78 -13.61
N ALA A 191 2.23 26.50 -13.70
CA ALA A 191 2.60 27.30 -14.87
C ALA A 191 2.58 26.48 -16.16
N VAL A 192 3.22 25.31 -16.14
CA VAL A 192 3.27 24.39 -17.28
C VAL A 192 1.87 23.86 -17.63
N ARG A 193 1.07 23.48 -16.62
CA ARG A 193 -0.29 22.96 -16.85
C ARG A 193 -1.19 24.00 -17.50
N GLU A 194 -1.13 25.25 -17.06
CA GLU A 194 -1.93 26.31 -17.65
C GLU A 194 -1.49 26.63 -19.08
N GLN A 195 -0.19 26.65 -19.35
CA GLN A 195 0.33 26.87 -20.70
C GLN A 195 -0.15 25.77 -21.66
N LEU A 196 -0.10 24.50 -21.24
CA LEU A 196 -0.65 23.38 -22.03
C LEU A 196 -2.15 23.53 -22.30
N ARG A 197 -2.94 23.98 -21.30
CA ARG A 197 -4.38 24.25 -21.49
C ARG A 197 -4.61 25.41 -22.47
N ALA A 198 -3.80 26.45 -22.40
CA ALA A 198 -3.91 27.62 -23.29
C ALA A 198 -3.62 27.25 -24.76
N GLU A 199 -2.56 26.46 -25.00
CA GLU A 199 -2.22 25.96 -26.34
C GLU A 199 -3.28 24.98 -26.88
N ALA A 200 -3.92 24.20 -26.01
CA ALA A 200 -5.01 23.30 -26.40
C ALA A 200 -6.29 24.07 -26.81
N GLN A 201 -6.58 25.20 -26.15
CA GLN A 201 -7.78 26.02 -26.44
C GLN A 201 -7.67 26.85 -27.72
N THR A 202 -6.45 27.10 -28.21
CA THR A 202 -6.19 27.85 -29.45
C THR A 202 -6.23 26.97 -30.71
N ALA A 203 -6.68 25.71 -30.60
CA ALA A 203 -6.72 24.77 -31.71
C ALA A 203 -8.00 24.85 -32.56
N PRO A 204 -7.90 25.03 -33.91
CA PRO A 204 -9.01 24.71 -34.80
C PRO A 204 -9.30 23.21 -34.81
N ALA A 205 -10.58 22.84 -34.99
CA ALA A 205 -11.08 21.46 -34.90
C ALA A 205 -10.64 20.52 -36.06
N SER A 206 -9.82 20.99 -36.98
CA SER A 206 -9.27 20.22 -38.11
C SER A 206 -7.74 20.35 -38.11
N ASP A 207 -7.04 19.22 -38.28
CA ASP A 207 -5.58 19.05 -38.38
C ASP A 207 -4.86 18.70 -37.07
N SER A 208 -5.11 17.49 -36.58
CA SER A 208 -4.49 16.89 -35.40
C SER A 208 -3.14 16.19 -35.64
N ALA A 209 -2.49 16.39 -36.80
CA ALA A 209 -1.26 15.65 -37.12
C ALA A 209 -0.09 16.48 -37.67
N ASN A 210 -0.24 17.78 -37.97
CA ASN A 210 0.84 18.55 -38.60
C ASN A 210 0.89 20.05 -38.23
N ALA A 211 0.45 20.42 -37.03
CA ALA A 211 0.64 21.78 -36.52
C ALA A 211 2.14 22.02 -36.26
N SER A 212 2.72 23.04 -36.89
CA SER A 212 4.15 23.35 -36.79
C SER A 212 4.58 23.64 -35.35
N SER A 213 5.77 23.16 -34.95
CA SER A 213 6.35 23.35 -33.60
C SER A 213 6.54 24.82 -33.19
N THR A 214 6.42 25.75 -34.14
CA THR A 214 6.57 27.19 -33.96
C THR A 214 5.36 27.87 -33.30
N ASP A 215 4.14 27.34 -33.46
CA ASP A 215 2.93 27.94 -32.88
C ASP A 215 2.52 27.34 -31.52
N ARG A 216 3.01 26.13 -31.19
CA ARG A 216 2.69 25.40 -29.94
C ARG A 216 3.93 24.76 -29.31
N PRO A 217 4.85 25.59 -28.78
CA PRO A 217 6.16 25.12 -28.32
C PRO A 217 6.04 24.11 -27.16
N PHE A 218 5.13 24.30 -26.20
CA PHE A 218 5.02 23.37 -25.05
C PHE A 218 4.32 22.07 -25.40
N THR A 219 3.33 22.10 -26.29
CA THR A 219 2.66 20.88 -26.78
C THR A 219 3.62 20.03 -27.62
N GLY A 220 4.47 20.68 -28.43
CA GLY A 220 5.57 20.04 -29.15
C GLY A 220 6.60 19.45 -28.21
N LEU A 221 7.14 20.27 -27.29
CA LEU A 221 8.11 19.84 -26.26
C LEU A 221 7.57 18.66 -25.43
N ARG A 222 6.30 18.71 -25.02
CA ARG A 222 5.63 17.62 -24.31
C ARG A 222 5.58 16.35 -25.15
N SER A 223 5.26 16.46 -26.44
CA SER A 223 5.15 15.31 -27.33
C SER A 223 6.53 14.66 -27.58
N ASP A 224 7.56 15.48 -27.78
CA ASP A 224 8.95 15.03 -27.92
C ASP A 224 9.46 14.40 -26.62
N TRP A 225 9.25 15.06 -25.47
CA TRP A 225 9.64 14.57 -24.16
C TRP A 225 8.94 13.27 -23.78
N ARG A 226 7.64 13.15 -24.07
CA ARG A 226 6.90 11.89 -23.92
C ARG A 226 7.52 10.81 -24.80
N ARG A 227 7.78 11.08 -26.08
CA ARG A 227 8.37 10.07 -26.98
C ARG A 227 9.74 9.58 -26.50
N LEU A 228 10.57 10.49 -25.98
CA LEU A 228 11.96 10.24 -25.62
C LEU A 228 12.16 9.63 -24.22
N LEU A 229 11.36 10.06 -23.24
CA LEU A 229 11.58 9.69 -21.84
C LEU A 229 10.35 9.04 -21.20
N PHE A 230 9.13 9.43 -21.59
CA PHE A 230 7.90 8.99 -20.91
C PHE A 230 6.72 8.78 -21.88
N PRO A 231 6.68 7.69 -22.67
CA PRO A 231 5.69 7.54 -23.75
C PRO A 231 4.24 7.57 -23.25
N THR A 232 4.03 7.10 -22.02
CA THR A 232 2.73 6.96 -21.35
C THR A 232 2.33 8.15 -20.48
N ALA A 233 3.19 9.16 -20.28
CA ALA A 233 2.92 10.27 -19.36
C ALA A 233 1.79 11.18 -19.87
N ASP A 234 0.75 11.41 -19.06
CA ASP A 234 -0.27 12.42 -19.35
C ASP A 234 0.24 13.86 -19.09
N ASP A 235 -0.59 14.87 -19.37
CA ASP A 235 -0.20 16.27 -19.23
C ASP A 235 0.11 16.66 -17.77
N ALA A 236 -0.55 16.02 -16.81
CA ALA A 236 -0.27 16.22 -15.39
C ALA A 236 1.10 15.66 -15.01
N THR A 237 1.40 14.43 -15.46
CA THR A 237 2.68 13.75 -15.24
C THR A 237 3.83 14.51 -15.89
N PHE A 238 3.63 15.00 -17.13
CA PHE A 238 4.63 15.82 -17.82
C PHE A 238 4.92 17.12 -17.06
N ALA A 239 3.90 17.85 -16.62
CA ALA A 239 4.09 19.11 -15.91
C ALA A 239 4.81 18.93 -14.56
N ASP A 240 4.50 17.85 -13.84
CA ASP A 240 5.16 17.47 -12.60
C ASP A 240 6.64 17.12 -12.87
N GLY A 241 6.89 16.27 -13.87
CA GLY A 241 8.23 15.91 -14.33
C GLY A 241 9.06 17.11 -14.77
N TYR A 242 8.47 18.05 -15.52
CA TYR A 242 9.11 19.30 -15.92
C TYR A 242 9.58 20.10 -14.70
N ALA A 243 8.66 20.35 -13.76
CA ALA A 243 8.93 21.23 -12.63
C ALA A 243 10.00 20.64 -11.70
N GLN A 244 9.92 19.34 -11.43
CA GLN A 244 10.95 18.64 -10.65
C GLN A 244 12.29 18.67 -11.38
N THR A 245 12.32 18.36 -12.69
CA THR A 245 13.57 18.33 -13.47
C THR A 245 14.28 19.68 -13.42
N VAL A 246 13.59 20.78 -13.67
CA VAL A 246 14.18 22.11 -13.63
C VAL A 246 14.66 22.47 -12.22
N THR A 247 13.85 22.18 -11.19
CA THR A 247 14.21 22.45 -9.79
C THR A 247 15.48 21.72 -9.38
N PHE A 248 15.58 20.42 -9.65
CA PHE A 248 16.74 19.63 -9.27
C PHE A 248 17.94 19.87 -10.20
N ALA A 249 17.74 20.25 -11.47
CA ALA A 249 18.83 20.66 -12.37
C ALA A 249 19.53 21.93 -11.86
N VAL A 250 18.75 22.94 -11.44
CA VAL A 250 19.27 24.21 -10.92
C VAL A 250 19.93 23.99 -9.56
N LEU A 251 19.33 23.14 -8.70
CA LEU A 251 19.96 22.78 -7.44
C LEU A 251 21.28 22.05 -7.65
N LEU A 252 21.31 21.06 -8.56
CA LEU A 252 22.53 20.35 -8.94
C LEU A 252 23.59 21.33 -9.45
N ALA A 253 23.25 22.25 -10.36
CA ALA A 253 24.18 23.27 -10.85
C ALA A 253 24.77 24.11 -9.71
N HIS A 254 23.96 24.52 -8.73
CA HIS A 254 24.44 25.25 -7.56
C HIS A 254 25.40 24.40 -6.70
N THR A 255 25.10 23.11 -6.49
CA THR A 255 26.01 22.20 -5.77
C THR A 255 27.33 21.95 -6.50
N GLU A 256 27.33 22.13 -7.82
CA GLU A 256 28.50 22.05 -8.70
C GLU A 256 29.31 23.35 -8.75
N GLY A 257 28.89 24.38 -8.00
CA GLY A 257 29.55 25.69 -8.01
C GLY A 257 29.29 26.52 -9.27
N ILE A 258 28.27 26.16 -10.05
CA ILE A 258 27.83 26.94 -11.21
C ILE A 258 26.97 28.10 -10.69
N PRO A 259 27.29 29.37 -11.04
CA PRO A 259 26.45 30.50 -10.66
C PRO A 259 25.04 30.34 -11.23
N VAL A 260 24.05 30.24 -10.35
CA VAL A 260 22.63 30.12 -10.75
C VAL A 260 21.90 31.47 -10.78
N THR A 261 22.42 32.48 -10.09
CA THR A 261 21.91 33.86 -10.13
C THR A 261 22.66 34.68 -11.18
N GLY A 262 21.96 35.57 -11.89
CA GLY A 262 22.54 36.41 -12.94
C GLY A 262 23.03 35.67 -14.20
N THR A 263 22.78 34.36 -14.29
CA THR A 263 23.16 33.51 -15.43
C THR A 263 21.91 32.94 -16.08
N SER A 264 21.83 32.92 -17.42
CA SER A 264 20.66 32.37 -18.12
C SER A 264 20.56 30.85 -17.94
N PHE A 265 19.34 30.30 -17.89
CA PHE A 265 19.15 28.85 -17.72
C PHE A 265 19.78 28.01 -18.84
N HIS A 266 19.80 28.53 -20.07
CA HIS A 266 20.53 27.92 -21.17
C HIS A 266 22.04 27.83 -20.88
N GLU A 267 22.65 28.89 -20.34
CA GLU A 267 24.06 28.90 -19.96
C GLU A 267 24.36 28.00 -18.74
N ILE A 268 23.46 27.97 -17.74
CA ILE A 268 23.52 27.04 -16.60
C ILE A 268 23.55 25.60 -17.13
N GLY A 269 22.60 25.25 -18.01
CA GLY A 269 22.53 23.93 -18.63
C GLY A 269 23.77 23.60 -19.48
N ARG A 270 24.32 24.58 -20.21
CA ARG A 270 25.55 24.39 -21.00
C ARG A 270 26.75 24.05 -20.12
N ARG A 271 26.91 24.74 -18.99
CA ARG A 271 28.01 24.45 -18.03
C ARG A 271 27.81 23.10 -17.34
N LEU A 272 26.56 22.75 -17.03
CA LEU A 272 26.19 21.50 -16.38
C LEU A 272 26.49 20.27 -17.26
N ASN A 273 26.50 20.42 -18.60
CA ASN A 273 26.78 19.32 -19.54
C ASN A 273 28.15 18.65 -19.33
N ALA A 274 29.14 19.33 -18.75
CA ALA A 274 30.49 18.79 -18.56
C ALA A 274 30.55 17.58 -17.60
N GLY A 275 29.55 17.42 -16.72
CA GLY A 275 29.43 16.28 -15.80
C GLY A 275 28.06 15.61 -15.82
N HIS A 276 27.02 16.31 -16.29
CA HIS A 276 25.61 15.92 -16.16
C HIS A 276 24.84 16.18 -17.46
N ALA A 277 25.30 15.60 -18.57
CA ALA A 277 24.82 15.88 -19.92
C ALA A 277 23.29 15.76 -20.09
N LEU A 278 22.66 14.78 -19.42
CA LEU A 278 21.21 14.61 -19.49
C LEU A 278 20.48 15.77 -18.80
N MET A 279 20.84 16.11 -17.56
CA MET A 279 20.22 17.19 -16.79
C MET A 279 20.51 18.56 -17.39
N GLY A 280 21.74 18.79 -17.86
CA GLY A 280 22.13 20.03 -18.53
C GLY A 280 21.37 20.24 -19.84
N LYS A 281 21.19 19.18 -20.65
CA LYS A 281 20.42 19.27 -21.88
C LYS A 281 18.92 19.36 -21.63
N ALA A 282 18.40 18.63 -20.65
CA ALA A 282 17.03 18.78 -20.18
C ALA A 282 16.74 20.22 -19.78
N LEU A 283 17.60 20.83 -18.96
CA LEU A 283 17.43 22.21 -18.53
C LEU A 283 17.40 23.18 -19.72
N GLN A 284 18.30 23.04 -20.69
CA GLN A 284 18.28 23.85 -21.93
C GLN A 284 16.95 23.69 -22.67
N LEU A 285 16.59 22.46 -23.05
CA LEU A 285 15.38 22.18 -23.83
C LEU A 285 14.10 22.64 -23.15
N LEU A 286 14.01 22.45 -21.83
CA LEU A 286 12.86 22.84 -21.05
C LEU A 286 12.77 24.36 -20.86
N THR A 287 13.89 25.10 -20.97
CA THR A 287 13.94 26.56 -20.73
C THR A 287 14.15 27.42 -21.98
N ASP A 288 14.40 26.84 -23.16
CA ASP A 288 14.66 27.59 -24.40
C ASP A 288 13.43 28.32 -24.97
N SER A 289 12.22 27.88 -24.62
CA SER A 289 10.95 28.43 -25.14
C SER A 289 10.08 29.07 -24.05
N VAL A 290 10.70 29.55 -22.98
CA VAL A 290 10.00 30.19 -21.87
C VAL A 290 9.53 31.60 -22.22
N ASN A 291 8.25 31.87 -21.95
CA ASN A 291 7.71 33.23 -21.99
C ASN A 291 8.02 33.99 -20.68
N GLU A 292 7.77 35.30 -20.64
CA GLU A 292 7.97 36.17 -19.47
C GLU A 292 7.37 35.60 -18.16
N ARG A 293 6.32 34.77 -18.24
CA ARG A 293 5.63 34.19 -17.08
C ARG A 293 6.46 33.12 -16.37
N PHE A 294 7.20 32.33 -17.13
CA PHE A 294 8.09 31.29 -16.59
C PHE A 294 9.36 31.92 -16.03
N GLU A 295 9.88 32.97 -16.68
CA GLU A 295 11.07 33.67 -16.23
C GLU A 295 10.94 34.11 -14.78
N VAL A 296 9.82 34.70 -14.36
CA VAL A 296 9.60 35.10 -12.97
C VAL A 296 9.77 33.95 -11.97
N THR A 297 9.12 32.81 -12.24
CA THR A 297 9.15 31.64 -11.34
C THR A 297 10.54 31.01 -11.31
N LEU A 298 11.18 30.93 -12.48
CA LEU A 298 12.52 30.39 -12.64
C LEU A 298 13.58 31.27 -11.94
N HIS A 299 13.50 32.60 -12.06
CA HIS A 299 14.40 33.51 -11.37
C HIS A 299 14.23 33.44 -9.85
N LEU A 300 12.99 33.35 -9.34
CA LEU A 300 12.76 33.14 -7.91
C LEU A 300 13.35 31.81 -7.43
N LEU A 301 13.14 30.74 -8.19
CA LEU A 301 13.71 29.43 -7.91
C LEU A 301 15.25 29.48 -7.86
N ALA A 302 15.89 30.07 -8.88
CA ALA A 302 17.34 30.23 -8.93
C ALA A 302 17.88 31.14 -7.82
N ARG A 303 17.17 32.21 -7.45
CA ARG A 303 17.56 33.11 -6.36
C ARG A 303 17.48 32.43 -5.00
N THR A 304 16.41 31.67 -4.75
CA THR A 304 16.28 30.85 -3.53
C THR A 304 17.36 29.76 -3.46
N ILE A 305 17.63 29.08 -4.58
CA ILE A 305 18.71 28.08 -4.66
C ILE A 305 20.09 28.73 -4.48
N GLY A 306 20.33 29.91 -5.03
CA GLY A 306 21.59 30.64 -4.90
C GLY A 306 21.93 31.03 -3.45
N ALA A 307 20.93 31.14 -2.57
CA ALA A 307 21.14 31.38 -1.14
C ALA A 307 21.42 30.10 -0.33
N VAL A 308 21.48 28.93 -0.98
CA VAL A 308 21.75 27.66 -0.31
C VAL A 308 23.23 27.55 0.04
N ASP A 309 23.52 27.43 1.32
CA ASP A 309 24.85 27.15 1.83
C ASP A 309 25.05 25.62 1.84
N TRP A 310 25.34 25.08 0.65
CA TRP A 310 25.39 23.63 0.46
C TRP A 310 26.51 22.96 1.26
N VAL A 311 27.64 23.65 1.42
CA VAL A 311 28.77 23.16 2.22
C VAL A 311 28.34 22.92 3.66
N THR A 312 27.65 23.88 4.27
CA THR A 312 27.13 23.73 5.64
C THR A 312 26.07 22.63 5.75
N ILE A 313 25.19 22.50 4.76
CA ILE A 313 24.17 21.43 4.73
C ILE A 313 24.83 20.05 4.70
N ARG A 314 25.89 19.88 3.89
CA ARG A 314 26.59 18.62 3.71
C ARG A 314 27.41 18.24 4.94
N ASP A 315 28.11 19.19 5.57
CA ASP A 315 28.95 18.91 6.73
C ASP A 315 28.15 18.51 7.98
N GLY A 316 26.87 18.92 8.06
CA GLY A 316 25.99 18.62 9.19
C GLY A 316 25.24 17.28 9.09
N ASP A 317 25.13 16.67 7.91
CA ASP A 317 24.36 15.44 7.68
C ASP A 317 24.83 14.72 6.39
N ARG A 318 25.41 13.52 6.54
CA ARG A 318 25.88 12.70 5.39
C ARG A 318 24.72 12.22 4.51
N ASP A 319 23.51 12.15 5.06
CA ASP A 319 22.28 11.76 4.36
C ASP A 319 21.41 12.97 4.00
N ALA A 320 21.96 14.19 4.04
CA ALA A 320 21.23 15.41 3.70
C ALA A 320 20.51 15.32 2.34
N TYR A 321 21.14 14.70 1.35
CA TYR A 321 20.54 14.45 0.03
C TYR A 321 19.39 13.44 0.05
N LEU A 322 19.47 12.40 0.89
CA LEU A 322 18.43 11.40 1.05
C LEU A 322 17.19 12.03 1.70
N HIS A 323 17.39 12.77 2.79
CA HIS A 323 16.34 13.50 3.48
C HIS A 323 15.75 14.65 2.65
N LEU A 324 16.54 15.24 1.75
CA LEU A 324 16.11 16.33 0.87
C LEU A 324 14.95 15.91 -0.01
N TYR A 325 15.08 14.81 -0.76
CA TYR A 325 14.00 14.41 -1.68
C TYR A 325 12.78 13.86 -0.94
N GLU A 326 12.99 13.09 0.14
CA GLU A 326 11.89 12.60 0.97
C GLU A 326 11.08 13.75 1.56
N SER A 327 11.77 14.69 2.21
CA SER A 327 11.13 15.86 2.81
C SER A 327 10.51 16.73 1.71
N PHE A 328 11.17 16.89 0.56
CA PHE A 328 10.64 17.60 -0.60
C PHE A 328 9.30 17.03 -1.03
N LEU A 329 9.19 15.72 -1.28
CA LEU A 329 7.93 15.12 -1.71
C LEU A 329 6.81 15.29 -0.68
N SER A 330 7.11 15.22 0.62
CA SER A 330 6.11 15.44 1.67
C SER A 330 5.51 16.85 1.65
N VAL A 331 6.32 17.87 1.34
CA VAL A 331 5.85 19.27 1.27
C VAL A 331 5.31 19.61 -0.13
N TYR A 332 5.77 18.90 -1.16
CA TYR A 332 5.41 19.12 -2.55
C TYR A 332 4.05 18.50 -2.90
N ASP A 333 3.85 17.20 -2.63
CA ASP A 333 2.61 16.48 -2.93
C ASP A 333 2.55 15.14 -2.17
N ASP A 334 1.90 15.13 -0.99
CA ASP A 334 1.70 13.93 -0.17
C ASP A 334 0.94 12.80 -0.92
N GLY A 335 0.05 13.17 -1.85
CA GLY A 335 -0.65 12.20 -2.70
C GLY A 335 0.27 11.56 -3.74
N LEU A 336 1.20 12.34 -4.31
CA LEU A 336 2.25 11.82 -5.18
C LEU A 336 3.18 10.89 -4.42
N ARG A 337 3.57 11.21 -3.18
CA ARG A 337 4.36 10.32 -2.30
C ARG A 337 3.70 8.95 -2.09
N GLN A 338 2.39 8.91 -1.86
CA GLN A 338 1.65 7.66 -1.70
C GLN A 338 1.53 6.88 -3.01
N ARG A 339 1.28 7.57 -4.14
CA ARG A 339 1.11 6.95 -5.47
C ARG A 339 2.43 6.50 -6.11
N SER A 340 3.52 7.21 -5.86
CA SER A 340 4.85 6.86 -6.36
C SER A 340 5.42 5.63 -5.65
N GLY A 341 4.85 5.25 -4.50
CA GLY A 341 5.29 4.09 -3.72
C GLY A 341 6.71 4.26 -3.18
N SER A 342 7.24 5.49 -3.15
CA SER A 342 8.63 5.83 -2.78
C SER A 342 8.85 5.73 -1.26
N TYR A 343 8.57 4.57 -0.67
CA TYR A 343 9.04 4.24 0.66
C TYR A 343 10.52 3.89 0.57
N TYR A 344 11.37 4.81 1.00
CA TYR A 344 12.81 4.57 1.04
C TYR A 344 13.11 3.34 1.89
N THR A 345 13.93 2.45 1.34
CA THR A 345 14.48 1.31 2.07
C THR A 345 15.32 1.86 3.23
N PRO A 346 15.05 1.47 4.49
CA PRO A 346 15.89 1.85 5.61
C PRO A 346 17.36 1.52 5.32
N HIS A 347 18.28 2.42 5.65
CA HIS A 347 19.70 2.23 5.34
C HIS A 347 20.24 0.93 5.94
N GLU A 348 19.79 0.59 7.15
CA GLU A 348 20.16 -0.65 7.85
C GLU A 348 19.73 -1.89 7.05
N VAL A 349 18.63 -1.85 6.30
CA VAL A 349 18.22 -2.97 5.43
C VAL A 349 19.09 -3.01 4.17
N VAL A 350 19.38 -1.84 3.58
CA VAL A 350 20.22 -1.73 2.38
C VAL A 350 21.64 -2.24 2.65
N GLU A 351 22.25 -1.82 3.76
CA GLU A 351 23.59 -2.24 4.16
C GLU A 351 23.69 -3.76 4.27
N GLU A 352 22.70 -4.39 4.90
CA GLU A 352 22.67 -5.84 5.09
C GLU A 352 22.39 -6.60 3.79
N MET A 353 21.50 -6.11 2.93
CA MET A 353 21.30 -6.71 1.60
C MET A 353 22.56 -6.63 0.74
N VAL A 354 23.25 -5.48 0.75
CA VAL A 354 24.53 -5.30 0.04
C VAL A 354 25.59 -6.25 0.61
N ARG A 355 25.69 -6.35 1.95
CA ARG A 355 26.63 -7.28 2.60
C ARG A 355 26.34 -8.74 2.20
N LEU A 356 25.10 -9.20 2.31
CA LEU A 356 24.73 -10.59 1.99
C LEU A 356 24.96 -10.91 0.50
N ALA A 357 24.67 -9.98 -0.41
CA ALA A 357 25.00 -10.14 -1.82
C ALA A 357 26.52 -10.22 -2.08
N GLU A 358 27.32 -9.45 -1.32
CA GLU A 358 28.78 -9.56 -1.37
C GLU A 358 29.29 -10.89 -0.82
N ASP A 359 28.70 -11.38 0.27
CA ASP A 359 29.06 -12.66 0.86
C ASP A 359 28.84 -13.79 -0.17
N VAL A 360 27.76 -13.72 -0.97
CA VAL A 360 27.53 -14.64 -2.11
C VAL A 360 28.60 -14.48 -3.19
N LEU A 361 28.94 -13.25 -3.59
CA LEU A 361 29.99 -13.00 -4.58
C LEU A 361 31.32 -13.66 -4.17
N ARG A 362 31.69 -13.54 -2.90
CA ARG A 362 32.95 -14.08 -2.36
C ARG A 362 32.92 -15.59 -2.20
N THR A 363 31.86 -16.12 -1.60
CA THR A 363 31.81 -17.52 -1.17
C THR A 363 31.27 -18.47 -2.24
N ARG A 364 30.32 -18.03 -3.06
CA ARG A 364 29.65 -18.88 -4.07
C ARG A 364 30.10 -18.61 -5.50
N LEU A 365 30.52 -17.38 -5.81
CA LEU A 365 30.96 -16.97 -7.16
C LEU A 365 32.47 -16.76 -7.29
N GLY A 366 33.25 -16.96 -6.21
CA GLY A 366 34.71 -16.91 -6.25
C GLY A 366 35.30 -15.51 -6.50
N ARG A 367 34.55 -14.44 -6.27
CA ARG A 367 34.99 -13.05 -6.46
C ARG A 367 35.56 -12.50 -5.16
N ALA A 368 36.86 -12.70 -4.94
CA ALA A 368 37.53 -12.39 -3.67
C ALA A 368 37.41 -10.91 -3.22
N ARG A 369 37.30 -9.97 -4.18
CA ARG A 369 37.08 -8.55 -3.87
C ARG A 369 35.60 -8.17 -3.84
N GLY A 370 34.69 -9.13 -3.96
CA GLY A 370 33.25 -8.89 -3.95
C GLY A 370 32.85 -7.93 -5.06
N PHE A 371 32.14 -6.86 -4.70
CA PHE A 371 31.79 -5.79 -5.64
C PHE A 371 33.00 -5.09 -6.25
N GLY A 372 34.19 -5.19 -5.66
CA GLY A 372 35.42 -4.59 -6.17
C GLY A 372 36.06 -5.32 -7.36
N ASP A 373 35.62 -6.55 -7.68
CA ASP A 373 36.16 -7.30 -8.81
C ASP A 373 35.72 -6.75 -10.17
N THR A 374 36.62 -6.80 -11.17
CA THR A 374 36.49 -6.08 -12.44
C THR A 374 35.45 -6.68 -13.39
N ASP A 375 35.10 -7.95 -13.20
CA ASP A 375 34.08 -8.66 -13.98
C ASP A 375 32.68 -8.61 -13.34
N VAL A 376 32.54 -7.99 -12.15
CA VAL A 376 31.26 -7.87 -11.45
C VAL A 376 30.48 -6.65 -11.95
N HIS A 377 29.47 -6.88 -12.77
CA HIS A 377 28.57 -5.83 -13.27
C HIS A 377 27.32 -5.74 -12.39
N ILE A 378 26.97 -4.54 -11.93
CA ILE A 378 25.96 -4.35 -10.87
C ILE A 378 24.86 -3.45 -11.39
N VAL A 379 23.61 -3.89 -11.27
CA VAL A 379 22.43 -3.13 -11.71
C VAL A 379 21.43 -2.98 -10.57
N ASP A 380 20.98 -1.75 -10.35
CA ASP A 380 19.74 -1.47 -9.63
C ASP A 380 18.65 -1.02 -10.63
N PRO A 381 17.68 -1.90 -10.97
CA PRO A 381 16.66 -1.59 -11.96
C PRO A 381 15.56 -0.64 -11.46
N ALA A 382 15.53 -0.32 -10.16
CA ALA A 382 14.55 0.57 -9.54
C ALA A 382 15.26 1.46 -8.52
N MET A 383 16.27 2.19 -8.99
CA MET A 383 17.29 2.76 -8.10
C MET A 383 16.78 3.86 -7.16
N GLY A 384 15.67 4.54 -7.49
CA GLY A 384 15.21 5.68 -6.73
C GLY A 384 16.30 6.74 -6.63
N THR A 385 16.70 7.07 -5.39
CA THR A 385 17.79 8.00 -5.08
C THR A 385 19.18 7.34 -5.04
N GLY A 386 19.32 6.12 -5.54
CA GLY A 386 20.61 5.42 -5.71
C GLY A 386 21.16 4.72 -4.47
N THR A 387 20.36 4.53 -3.42
CA THR A 387 20.84 4.10 -2.09
C THR A 387 21.62 2.77 -2.10
N TYR A 388 21.20 1.77 -2.89
CA TYR A 388 21.98 0.52 -3.04
C TYR A 388 23.33 0.77 -3.72
N LEU A 389 23.33 1.52 -4.82
CA LEU A 389 24.55 1.84 -5.59
C LEU A 389 25.56 2.65 -4.74
N HIS A 390 25.07 3.61 -3.95
CA HIS A 390 25.90 4.41 -3.03
C HIS A 390 26.52 3.56 -1.92
N THR A 391 25.72 2.66 -1.34
CA THR A 391 26.20 1.74 -0.30
C THR A 391 27.28 0.80 -0.85
N VAL A 392 27.15 0.36 -2.11
CA VAL A 392 28.19 -0.41 -2.81
C VAL A 392 29.47 0.42 -3.01
N ILE A 393 29.36 1.69 -3.43
CA ILE A 393 30.52 2.59 -3.60
C ILE A 393 31.28 2.77 -2.27
N ASP A 394 30.58 3.16 -1.20
CA ASP A 394 31.19 3.37 0.12
C ASP A 394 31.85 2.09 0.64
N ARG A 395 31.22 0.94 0.41
CA ARG A 395 31.75 -0.37 0.82
C ARG A 395 33.02 -0.74 0.07
N VAL A 396 33.04 -0.59 -1.26
CA VAL A 396 34.24 -0.87 -2.08
C VAL A 396 35.38 0.10 -1.71
N ALA A 397 35.08 1.38 -1.50
CA ALA A 397 36.04 2.38 -1.08
C ALA A 397 36.72 1.99 0.24
N ARG A 398 35.92 1.71 1.27
CA ARG A 398 36.40 1.30 2.59
C ARG A 398 37.24 0.03 2.52
N GLN A 399 36.79 -0.99 1.80
CA GLN A 399 37.53 -2.25 1.68
C GLN A 399 38.85 -2.09 0.90
N ALA A 400 38.87 -1.23 -0.11
CA ALA A 400 40.12 -0.93 -0.84
C ALA A 400 41.11 -0.22 0.08
N ALA A 401 40.65 0.77 0.87
CA ALA A 401 41.45 1.47 1.86
C ALA A 401 41.99 0.52 2.94
N GLU A 402 41.14 -0.34 3.51
CA GLU A 402 41.51 -1.32 4.53
C GLU A 402 42.55 -2.34 4.02
N ARG A 403 42.46 -2.76 2.75
CA ARG A 403 43.35 -3.79 2.17
C ARG A 403 44.67 -3.24 1.64
N GLN A 404 44.65 -2.05 1.04
CA GLN A 404 45.75 -1.53 0.20
C GLN A 404 46.15 -0.09 0.56
N GLY A 405 45.56 0.47 1.62
CA GLY A 405 45.78 1.84 2.08
C GLY A 405 44.82 2.85 1.45
N GLU A 406 44.62 3.98 2.13
CA GLU A 406 43.65 5.04 1.76
C GLU A 406 43.76 5.51 0.30
N ALA A 407 44.98 5.54 -0.25
CA ALA A 407 45.23 5.97 -1.64
C ALA A 407 44.57 5.06 -2.69
N MET A 408 44.20 3.82 -2.32
CA MET A 408 43.59 2.87 -3.24
C MET A 408 42.08 3.09 -3.45
N ALA A 409 41.41 3.77 -2.51
CA ALA A 409 39.97 4.03 -2.59
C ALA A 409 39.58 4.75 -3.89
N PRO A 410 40.19 5.89 -4.29
CA PRO A 410 39.86 6.56 -5.55
C PRO A 410 39.97 5.65 -6.78
N ASP A 411 41.04 4.87 -6.89
CA ASP A 411 41.28 3.95 -8.00
C ASP A 411 40.25 2.81 -8.05
N ALA A 412 39.87 2.27 -6.89
CA ALA A 412 38.87 1.21 -6.81
C ALA A 412 37.48 1.72 -7.22
N ILE A 413 37.12 2.92 -6.80
CA ILE A 413 35.84 3.54 -7.12
C ILE A 413 35.78 3.96 -8.59
N GLY A 414 36.87 4.51 -9.14
CA GLY A 414 36.96 4.86 -10.56
C GLY A 414 36.66 3.65 -11.45
N ARG A 415 37.25 2.48 -11.14
CA ARG A 415 36.96 1.21 -11.84
C ARG A 415 35.55 0.68 -11.57
N LEU A 416 35.00 0.88 -10.38
CA LEU A 416 33.63 0.46 -10.05
C LEU A 416 32.60 1.26 -10.86
N ALA A 417 32.80 2.57 -11.01
CA ALA A 417 31.85 3.47 -11.66
C ALA A 417 31.57 3.09 -13.13
N GLU A 418 32.51 2.44 -13.82
CA GLU A 418 32.35 1.97 -15.20
C GLU A 418 31.35 0.80 -15.36
N ARG A 419 31.08 0.07 -14.27
CA ARG A 419 30.30 -1.18 -14.25
C ARG A 419 29.15 -1.17 -13.23
N LEU A 420 28.80 0.01 -12.74
CA LEU A 420 27.71 0.26 -11.80
C LEU A 420 26.57 0.97 -12.54
N TYR A 421 25.42 0.31 -12.69
CA TYR A 421 24.29 0.82 -13.48
C TYR A 421 23.04 1.03 -12.63
N GLY A 422 22.31 2.11 -12.90
CA GLY A 422 21.05 2.42 -12.23
C GLY A 422 19.98 2.84 -13.21
N PHE A 423 18.77 2.29 -13.07
CA PHE A 423 17.59 2.70 -13.83
C PHE A 423 16.56 3.31 -12.90
N GLU A 424 16.07 4.48 -13.26
CA GLU A 424 14.97 5.14 -12.56
C GLU A 424 13.98 5.66 -13.60
N LEU A 425 12.69 5.52 -13.31
CA LEU A 425 11.67 6.08 -14.16
C LEU A 425 11.63 7.60 -14.00
N GLN A 426 11.64 8.12 -12.77
CA GLN A 426 11.42 9.54 -12.49
C GLN A 426 12.70 10.41 -12.56
N MET A 427 12.60 11.59 -13.19
CA MET A 427 13.71 12.55 -13.28
C MET A 427 14.20 13.07 -11.90
N GLY A 428 13.28 13.28 -10.95
CA GLY A 428 13.59 13.83 -9.63
C GLY A 428 14.53 12.92 -8.80
N PRO A 429 14.14 11.67 -8.49
CA PRO A 429 15.00 10.72 -7.79
C PRO A 429 16.29 10.43 -8.56
N PHE A 430 16.24 10.35 -9.90
CA PHE A 430 17.42 10.23 -10.75
C PHE A 430 18.44 11.36 -10.49
N ALA A 431 18.00 12.61 -10.51
CA ALA A 431 18.88 13.76 -10.29
C ALA A 431 19.55 13.70 -8.91
N VAL A 432 18.80 13.27 -7.88
CA VAL A 432 19.33 13.07 -6.52
C VAL A 432 20.34 11.92 -6.48
N ALA A 433 20.08 10.83 -7.19
CA ALA A 433 21.02 9.72 -7.33
C ALA A 433 22.33 10.19 -7.99
N GLU A 434 22.23 11.01 -9.03
CA GLU A 434 23.37 11.58 -9.77
C GLU A 434 24.19 12.54 -8.88
N MET A 435 23.53 13.45 -8.16
CA MET A 435 24.15 14.37 -7.20
C MET A 435 24.94 13.61 -6.13
N ARG A 436 24.31 12.62 -5.49
CA ARG A 436 24.93 11.82 -4.43
C ARG A 436 26.11 10.99 -4.94
N THR A 437 25.97 10.39 -6.11
CA THR A 437 27.07 9.62 -6.72
C THR A 437 28.28 10.52 -6.97
N THR A 438 28.03 11.73 -7.49
CA THR A 438 29.10 12.70 -7.79
C THR A 438 29.78 13.21 -6.52
N ASP A 439 29.01 13.51 -5.46
CA ASP A 439 29.57 13.91 -4.17
C ASP A 439 30.39 12.77 -3.52
N LEU A 440 29.94 11.52 -3.63
CA LEU A 440 30.70 10.36 -3.19
C LEU A 440 32.00 10.18 -3.97
N LEU A 441 31.98 10.33 -5.30
CA LEU A 441 33.21 10.29 -6.10
C LEU A 441 34.20 11.36 -5.65
N ARG A 442 33.74 12.60 -5.43
CA ARG A 442 34.58 13.70 -4.93
C ARG A 442 35.14 13.44 -3.54
N LYS A 443 34.31 12.95 -2.62
CA LYS A 443 34.70 12.61 -1.24
C LYS A 443 35.91 11.66 -1.23
N TYR A 444 35.96 10.71 -2.16
CA TYR A 444 37.08 9.77 -2.27
C TYR A 444 38.15 10.18 -3.29
N GLY A 445 38.04 11.35 -3.92
CA GLY A 445 39.00 11.82 -4.94
C GLY A 445 38.95 11.04 -6.27
N ALA A 446 37.87 10.31 -6.54
CA ALA A 446 37.66 9.56 -7.77
C ALA A 446 37.09 10.45 -8.88
N THR A 447 37.49 10.21 -10.12
CA THR A 447 36.91 10.87 -11.30
C THR A 447 35.74 10.05 -11.87
N PRO A 448 34.69 10.70 -12.38
CA PRO A 448 33.61 9.99 -13.08
C PRO A 448 34.12 9.34 -14.37
N PRO A 449 33.42 8.30 -14.88
CA PRO A 449 33.79 7.64 -16.13
C PRO A 449 33.82 8.62 -17.32
N PRO A 450 34.63 8.37 -18.37
CA PRO A 450 34.75 9.27 -19.53
C PRO A 450 33.44 9.56 -20.27
N ARG A 451 32.49 8.62 -20.23
CA ARG A 451 31.15 8.76 -20.83
C ARG A 451 30.09 9.23 -19.81
N GLY A 452 30.50 9.74 -18.65
CA GLY A 452 29.62 10.08 -17.54
C GLY A 452 29.12 8.86 -16.76
N LEU A 453 28.37 9.12 -15.71
CA LEU A 453 27.80 8.08 -14.85
C LEU A 453 26.87 7.16 -15.65
N ASN A 454 26.78 5.91 -15.21
CA ASN A 454 25.92 4.87 -15.80
C ASN A 454 24.54 4.82 -15.12
N LEU A 455 23.99 5.99 -14.79
CA LEU A 455 22.65 6.15 -14.27
C LEU A 455 21.75 6.64 -15.40
N PHE A 456 20.54 6.11 -15.52
CA PHE A 456 19.65 6.42 -16.63
C PHE A 456 18.22 6.68 -16.18
N VAL A 457 17.57 7.62 -16.87
CA VAL A 457 16.12 7.83 -16.79
C VAL A 457 15.45 6.96 -17.84
N THR A 458 14.91 5.82 -17.43
CA THR A 458 14.32 4.82 -18.33
C THR A 458 13.40 3.87 -17.56
N ASP A 459 12.41 3.29 -18.24
CA ASP A 459 11.72 2.11 -17.73
C ASP A 459 12.63 0.89 -17.92
N ALA A 460 12.97 0.21 -16.81
CA ALA A 460 13.72 -1.04 -16.85
C ALA A 460 12.95 -2.14 -17.62
N LEU A 461 11.62 -2.11 -17.59
CA LEU A 461 10.72 -3.09 -18.20
C LEU A 461 10.36 -2.77 -19.65
N ASP A 462 10.87 -1.66 -20.23
CA ASP A 462 10.70 -1.35 -21.65
C ASP A 462 11.54 -2.30 -22.53
N ASP A 463 11.06 -2.52 -23.76
CA ASP A 463 11.72 -3.39 -24.74
C ASP A 463 13.13 -2.84 -25.08
N PRO A 464 14.21 -3.57 -24.74
CA PRO A 464 15.56 -3.07 -24.96
C PRO A 464 16.01 -3.16 -26.42
N PHE A 465 15.25 -3.82 -27.30
CA PHE A 465 15.63 -4.08 -28.70
C PHE A 465 14.98 -3.13 -29.73
N VAL A 466 14.19 -2.16 -29.28
CA VAL A 466 13.60 -1.15 -30.17
C VAL A 466 14.74 -0.32 -30.81
N GLN A 467 14.89 -0.43 -32.13
CA GLN A 467 15.73 0.46 -32.93
C GLN A 467 14.98 1.77 -33.16
N GLU A 468 15.52 2.88 -32.68
CA GLU A 468 14.87 4.19 -32.80
C GLU A 468 15.38 4.99 -34.00
N GLU A 469 14.48 5.78 -34.61
CA GLU A 469 14.80 6.79 -35.61
C GLU A 469 15.77 7.81 -35.00
N GLN A 470 16.86 8.13 -35.70
CA GLN A 470 17.78 9.19 -35.28
C GLN A 470 17.03 10.52 -35.18
N PHE A 471 16.84 11.01 -33.95
CA PHE A 471 16.24 12.31 -33.69
C PHE A 471 17.14 13.45 -34.19
N VAL A 472 16.52 14.60 -34.47
CA VAL A 472 17.20 15.87 -34.81
C VAL A 472 18.31 16.17 -33.78
N SER A 473 19.42 16.76 -34.22
CA SER A 473 20.60 17.08 -33.40
C SER A 473 20.30 17.74 -32.04
N THR A 474 19.19 18.47 -31.93
CA THR A 474 18.68 19.10 -30.71
C THR A 474 18.46 18.13 -29.54
N TYR A 475 18.11 16.86 -29.79
CA TYR A 475 17.81 15.85 -28.75
C TYR A 475 18.89 14.76 -28.61
N ALA A 476 20.09 15.00 -29.14
CA ALA A 476 21.15 14.01 -29.22
C ALA A 476 21.54 13.39 -27.86
N ALA A 477 21.69 14.20 -26.80
CA ALA A 477 22.10 13.72 -25.48
C ALA A 477 21.06 12.81 -24.80
N ILE A 478 19.77 13.10 -24.99
CA ILE A 478 18.67 12.27 -24.47
C ILE A 478 18.64 10.94 -25.24
N SER A 479 18.77 11.01 -26.56
CA SER A 479 18.82 9.84 -27.44
C SER A 479 20.02 8.94 -27.12
N GLU A 480 21.19 9.54 -26.86
CA GLU A 480 22.41 8.82 -26.46
C GLU A 480 22.25 8.15 -25.09
N SER A 481 21.68 8.86 -24.10
CA SER A 481 21.39 8.28 -22.78
C SER A 481 20.47 7.07 -22.89
N ARG A 482 19.39 7.16 -23.68
CA ARG A 482 18.47 6.04 -23.92
C ARG A 482 19.13 4.90 -24.68
N ALA A 483 19.93 5.19 -25.70
CA ALA A 483 20.67 4.18 -26.46
C ALA A 483 21.65 3.42 -25.57
N ARG A 484 22.36 4.12 -24.66
CA ARG A 484 23.21 3.49 -23.65
C ARG A 484 22.41 2.62 -22.68
N ALA A 485 21.28 3.11 -22.18
CA ALA A 485 20.40 2.33 -21.31
C ALA A 485 19.91 1.05 -21.99
N ASN A 486 19.44 1.13 -23.24
CA ASN A 486 19.01 -0.02 -24.04
C ASN A 486 20.19 -0.98 -24.31
N HIS A 487 21.38 -0.45 -24.59
CA HIS A 487 22.57 -1.28 -24.76
C HIS A 487 22.91 -2.07 -23.48
N VAL A 488 22.81 -1.45 -22.30
CA VAL A 488 23.00 -2.16 -21.02
C VAL A 488 21.92 -3.23 -20.84
N LYS A 489 20.64 -2.88 -21.03
CA LYS A 489 19.52 -3.81 -20.88
C LYS A 489 19.63 -5.01 -21.84
N ALA A 490 20.03 -4.79 -23.09
CA ALA A 490 20.11 -5.84 -24.11
C ALA A 490 21.43 -6.66 -24.06
N ASN A 491 22.58 -5.99 -23.93
CA ASN A 491 23.86 -6.57 -24.37
C ASN A 491 24.89 -6.77 -23.25
N VAL A 492 24.86 -5.97 -22.18
CA VAL A 492 25.86 -6.05 -21.10
C VAL A 492 25.49 -7.20 -20.14
N PRO A 493 26.34 -8.23 -19.96
CA PRO A 493 26.12 -9.26 -18.96
C PRO A 493 26.13 -8.66 -17.55
N VAL A 494 25.20 -9.09 -16.69
CA VAL A 494 25.03 -8.54 -15.35
C VAL A 494 25.24 -9.64 -14.32
N THR A 495 26.16 -9.41 -13.39
CA THR A 495 26.51 -10.36 -12.32
C THR A 495 25.63 -10.16 -11.09
N VAL A 496 25.26 -8.92 -10.76
CA VAL A 496 24.44 -8.60 -9.59
C VAL A 496 23.27 -7.73 -9.96
N VAL A 497 22.07 -8.16 -9.60
CA VAL A 497 20.89 -7.29 -9.55
C VAL A 497 20.44 -7.15 -8.10
N ILE A 498 20.36 -5.90 -7.60
CA ILE A 498 19.94 -5.60 -6.22
C ILE A 498 19.02 -4.39 -6.20
N ALA A 499 17.86 -4.49 -5.54
CA ALA A 499 16.87 -3.40 -5.48
C ALA A 499 15.76 -3.62 -4.42
N ASN A 500 14.95 -2.58 -4.25
CA ASN A 500 13.61 -2.63 -3.67
C ASN A 500 12.59 -2.24 -4.76
N PRO A 501 12.05 -3.19 -5.54
CA PRO A 501 11.13 -2.87 -6.64
C PRO A 501 9.72 -2.49 -6.11
N PRO A 502 8.92 -1.73 -6.87
CA PRO A 502 7.61 -1.23 -6.44
C PRO A 502 6.54 -2.31 -6.16
N TYR A 503 5.69 -2.07 -5.16
CA TYR A 503 4.69 -3.03 -4.61
C TYR A 503 3.25 -2.79 -5.10
N ASP A 504 3.01 -2.82 -6.42
CA ASP A 504 1.70 -2.52 -6.99
C ASP A 504 0.98 -3.76 -7.52
N ASP A 505 -0.12 -4.16 -6.88
CA ASP A 505 -0.93 -5.34 -7.22
C ASP A 505 -1.88 -5.12 -8.41
N LYS A 506 -1.96 -3.90 -8.94
CA LYS A 506 -2.76 -3.54 -10.12
C LYS A 506 -1.86 -3.16 -11.29
N ALA A 507 -0.78 -3.90 -11.50
CA ALA A 507 0.22 -3.61 -12.53
C ALA A 507 -0.08 -4.19 -13.92
N GLU A 508 -1.30 -4.69 -14.15
CA GLU A 508 -1.72 -5.18 -15.46
C GLU A 508 -1.45 -4.14 -16.57
N ASN A 509 -0.88 -4.61 -17.68
CA ASN A 509 -0.44 -3.84 -18.84
C ASN A 509 0.77 -2.90 -18.64
N ARG A 510 1.35 -2.84 -17.44
CA ARG A 510 2.55 -2.05 -17.14
C ARG A 510 3.84 -2.86 -17.07
N GLY A 511 3.82 -4.16 -17.40
CA GLY A 511 5.03 -4.99 -17.43
C GLY A 511 5.83 -4.92 -18.72
N GLY A 512 5.54 -3.98 -19.63
CA GLY A 512 6.25 -3.81 -20.89
C GLY A 512 6.39 -5.12 -21.70
N TRP A 513 7.60 -5.39 -22.18
CA TRP A 513 7.91 -6.61 -22.95
C TRP A 513 8.00 -7.88 -22.09
N ILE A 514 8.16 -7.74 -20.77
CA ILE A 514 8.11 -8.88 -19.84
C ILE A 514 6.71 -9.52 -19.88
N GLU A 515 5.66 -8.70 -19.87
CA GLU A 515 4.26 -9.13 -19.87
C GLU A 515 3.71 -9.39 -21.28
N LYS A 516 4.09 -8.56 -22.26
CA LYS A 516 3.48 -8.53 -23.59
C LYS A 516 4.38 -9.12 -24.65
N ARG A 517 3.78 -9.80 -25.62
CA ARG A 517 4.50 -10.32 -26.78
C ARG A 517 4.90 -9.16 -27.70
N VAL A 518 6.19 -9.03 -27.97
CA VAL A 518 6.72 -8.10 -28.97
C VAL A 518 6.82 -8.79 -30.33
N LYS A 519 6.44 -8.08 -31.40
CA LYS A 519 6.50 -8.60 -32.77
C LYS A 519 7.95 -8.90 -33.17
N GLY A 520 8.22 -10.13 -33.62
CA GLY A 520 9.58 -10.57 -33.98
C GLY A 520 10.38 -11.17 -32.81
N GLN A 521 9.87 -11.09 -31.58
CA GLN A 521 10.42 -11.77 -30.42
C GLN A 521 9.63 -13.05 -30.09
N GLY A 522 10.19 -13.88 -29.19
CA GLY A 522 9.60 -15.12 -28.71
C GLY A 522 8.34 -14.93 -27.85
N ARG A 523 8.06 -15.90 -26.98
CA ARG A 523 7.00 -15.75 -25.96
C ARG A 523 7.41 -14.68 -24.92
N PRO A 524 6.46 -13.97 -24.28
CA PRO A 524 6.78 -13.04 -23.21
C PRO A 524 7.60 -13.73 -22.09
N PRO A 525 8.66 -13.10 -21.55
CA PRO A 525 9.44 -13.66 -20.45
C PRO A 525 8.61 -14.08 -19.24
N LEU A 526 7.52 -13.37 -18.93
CA LEU A 526 6.62 -13.70 -17.82
C LEU A 526 6.02 -15.12 -17.92
N ASP A 527 5.95 -15.70 -19.13
CA ASP A 527 5.44 -17.06 -19.33
C ASP A 527 6.25 -18.12 -18.57
N ASP A 528 7.53 -17.86 -18.28
CA ASP A 528 8.38 -18.78 -17.51
C ASP A 528 7.97 -18.84 -16.02
N PHE A 529 7.20 -17.87 -15.54
CA PHE A 529 6.67 -17.84 -14.17
C PHE A 529 5.23 -18.36 -14.07
N ARG A 530 4.59 -18.69 -15.20
CA ARG A 530 3.24 -19.27 -15.24
C ARG A 530 3.31 -20.76 -14.91
N HIS A 531 2.26 -21.27 -14.27
CA HIS A 531 2.15 -22.69 -13.94
C HIS A 531 0.77 -23.26 -14.30
N PRO A 532 0.71 -24.40 -15.04
CA PRO A 532 -0.56 -25.09 -15.30
C PRO A 532 -1.31 -25.38 -13.99
N GLY A 533 -2.58 -25.00 -13.90
CA GLY A 533 -3.39 -25.21 -12.68
C GLY A 533 -3.37 -24.06 -11.67
N ASN A 534 -2.67 -22.95 -11.93
CA ASN A 534 -2.82 -21.74 -11.11
C ASN A 534 -4.24 -21.13 -11.18
N GLY A 535 -4.96 -21.32 -12.28
CA GLY A 535 -6.37 -20.92 -12.42
C GLY A 535 -6.61 -19.46 -12.03
N ARG A 536 -7.48 -19.24 -11.03
CA ARG A 536 -7.82 -17.88 -10.55
C ARG A 536 -6.64 -17.11 -9.94
N TYR A 537 -5.54 -17.78 -9.57
CA TYR A 537 -4.38 -17.15 -8.93
C TYR A 537 -3.39 -16.51 -9.93
N GLU A 538 -3.57 -16.73 -11.24
CA GLU A 538 -2.76 -16.13 -12.30
C GLU A 538 -2.74 -14.59 -12.25
N HIS A 539 -3.82 -13.95 -11.79
CA HIS A 539 -3.86 -12.50 -11.67
C HIS A 539 -2.79 -11.93 -10.74
N ALA A 540 -2.27 -12.71 -9.78
CA ALA A 540 -1.26 -12.23 -8.85
C ALA A 540 0.14 -12.09 -9.49
N LEU A 541 0.36 -12.70 -10.66
CA LEU A 541 1.57 -12.47 -11.47
C LEU A 541 1.59 -11.05 -12.06
N LYS A 542 0.43 -10.36 -12.10
CA LYS A 542 0.30 -8.97 -12.58
C LYS A 542 0.65 -7.94 -11.50
N ASN A 543 1.59 -8.30 -10.63
CA ASN A 543 2.13 -7.40 -9.62
C ASN A 543 3.48 -6.87 -10.08
N MET A 544 3.74 -5.58 -9.85
CA MET A 544 4.92 -4.91 -10.38
C MET A 544 6.22 -5.56 -9.90
N TYR A 545 6.34 -5.96 -8.62
CA TYR A 545 7.56 -6.61 -8.12
C TYR A 545 7.84 -7.95 -8.83
N VAL A 546 6.81 -8.65 -9.34
CA VAL A 546 6.96 -9.91 -10.09
C VAL A 546 7.58 -9.64 -11.46
N TYR A 547 7.24 -8.52 -12.12
CA TYR A 547 7.85 -8.12 -13.38
C TYR A 547 9.33 -7.78 -13.20
N PHE A 548 9.69 -7.09 -12.12
CA PHE A 548 11.09 -6.83 -11.78
C PHE A 548 11.85 -8.11 -11.46
N TRP A 549 11.26 -9.06 -10.72
CA TRP A 549 11.87 -10.38 -10.53
C TRP A 549 12.11 -11.10 -11.85
N ARG A 550 11.13 -11.07 -12.76
CA ARG A 550 11.30 -11.73 -14.06
C ARG A 550 12.37 -11.04 -14.90
N TRP A 551 12.38 -9.71 -14.94
CA TRP A 551 13.41 -8.94 -15.63
C TRP A 551 14.81 -9.23 -15.07
N ALA A 552 14.98 -9.23 -13.75
CA ALA A 552 16.26 -9.47 -13.09
C ALA A 552 16.76 -10.89 -13.34
N THR A 553 15.90 -11.89 -13.15
CA THR A 553 16.25 -13.30 -13.40
C THR A 553 16.52 -13.57 -14.88
N TRP A 554 15.80 -12.90 -15.79
CA TRP A 554 16.11 -12.97 -17.21
C TRP A 554 17.50 -12.38 -17.47
N LYS A 555 17.76 -11.18 -16.95
CA LYS A 555 19.00 -10.45 -17.23
C LYS A 555 20.24 -11.18 -16.73
N VAL A 556 20.18 -11.76 -15.53
CA VAL A 556 21.31 -12.46 -14.89
C VAL A 556 21.41 -13.92 -15.37
N PHE A 557 20.28 -14.62 -15.55
CA PHE A 557 20.30 -16.07 -15.74
C PHE A 557 19.91 -16.56 -17.14
N ASP A 558 19.32 -15.73 -18.00
CA ASP A 558 18.79 -16.18 -19.31
C ASP A 558 19.28 -15.41 -20.52
N ALA A 559 19.54 -14.11 -20.37
CA ALA A 559 19.78 -13.18 -21.49
C ALA A 559 21.05 -13.50 -22.29
N HIS A 560 22.06 -14.07 -21.63
CA HIS A 560 23.40 -14.28 -22.19
C HIS A 560 23.76 -15.76 -22.10
N GLY A 561 23.73 -16.49 -23.22
CA GLY A 561 23.93 -17.94 -23.26
C GLY A 561 25.26 -18.40 -22.68
N ASP A 562 26.32 -17.61 -22.90
CA ASP A 562 27.68 -17.90 -22.44
C ASP A 562 27.98 -17.36 -21.03
N ASP A 563 27.08 -16.55 -20.46
CA ASP A 563 27.25 -15.93 -19.15
C ASP A 563 25.93 -15.88 -18.38
N ARG A 564 25.64 -16.97 -17.67
CA ARG A 564 24.39 -17.17 -16.91
C ARG A 564 24.60 -17.13 -15.40
N HIS A 565 25.76 -16.72 -14.92
CA HIS A 565 26.09 -16.77 -13.49
C HIS A 565 25.94 -15.41 -12.81
N GLY A 566 25.55 -15.41 -11.55
CA GLY A 566 25.34 -14.18 -10.81
C GLY A 566 24.35 -14.33 -9.66
N VAL A 567 23.91 -13.20 -9.13
CA VAL A 567 23.04 -13.11 -7.97
C VAL A 567 21.95 -12.05 -8.15
N VAL A 568 20.74 -12.40 -7.73
CA VAL A 568 19.59 -11.48 -7.67
C VAL A 568 19.16 -11.35 -6.20
N CYS A 569 19.13 -10.12 -5.67
CA CYS A 569 18.78 -9.81 -4.29
C CYS A 569 17.70 -8.72 -4.22
N PHE A 570 16.46 -9.07 -3.86
CA PHE A 570 15.40 -8.07 -3.66
C PHE A 570 14.75 -8.16 -2.30
N ILE A 571 14.23 -7.02 -1.84
CA ILE A 571 13.20 -6.96 -0.81
C ILE A 571 11.83 -6.76 -1.48
N THR A 572 10.90 -7.69 -1.26
CA THR A 572 9.58 -7.68 -1.93
C THR A 572 8.49 -8.28 -1.05
N PRO A 573 7.20 -8.13 -1.41
CA PRO A 573 6.13 -8.87 -0.77
C PRO A 573 6.33 -10.39 -0.81
N SER A 574 6.17 -11.06 0.34
CA SER A 574 6.46 -12.50 0.50
C SER A 574 5.50 -13.45 -0.23
N ALA A 575 4.48 -12.91 -0.90
CA ALA A 575 3.36 -13.68 -1.45
C ALA A 575 3.78 -14.71 -2.53
N PHE A 576 4.84 -14.46 -3.29
CA PHE A 576 5.35 -15.44 -4.25
C PHE A 576 6.12 -16.58 -3.57
N ALA A 577 6.73 -16.33 -2.41
CA ALA A 577 7.51 -17.32 -1.67
C ALA A 577 6.58 -18.35 -0.99
N THR A 578 5.42 -17.91 -0.49
CA THR A 578 4.52 -18.79 0.29
C THR A 578 3.20 -19.10 -0.42
N GLY A 579 2.66 -18.18 -1.19
CA GLY A 579 1.30 -18.26 -1.73
C GLY A 579 1.13 -19.16 -2.95
N PRO A 580 -0.11 -19.53 -3.30
CA PRO A 580 -0.41 -20.42 -4.43
C PRO A 580 -0.11 -19.81 -5.81
N ALA A 581 -0.07 -18.49 -5.93
CA ALA A 581 0.22 -17.81 -7.20
C ALA A 581 1.69 -17.95 -7.64
N GLY A 582 2.62 -18.04 -6.67
CA GLY A 582 4.06 -18.10 -6.94
C GLY A 582 4.58 -19.45 -7.42
N ARG A 583 3.72 -20.46 -7.65
CA ARG A 583 4.14 -21.83 -7.99
C ARG A 583 5.12 -21.90 -9.17
N GLY A 584 4.81 -21.22 -10.28
CA GLY A 584 5.66 -21.22 -11.47
C GLY A 584 6.98 -20.48 -11.24
N MET A 585 6.92 -19.33 -10.57
CA MET A 585 8.12 -18.58 -10.17
C MET A 585 9.05 -19.40 -9.25
N ARG A 586 8.52 -20.12 -8.26
CA ARG A 586 9.33 -21.00 -7.40
C ARG A 586 9.94 -22.17 -8.15
N ALA A 587 9.16 -22.78 -9.05
CA ALA A 587 9.66 -23.86 -9.91
C ALA A 587 10.73 -23.39 -10.88
N TYR A 588 10.61 -22.15 -11.40
CA TYR A 588 11.66 -21.51 -12.18
C TYR A 588 12.91 -21.30 -11.34
N LEU A 589 12.80 -20.67 -10.17
CA LEU A 589 13.96 -20.35 -9.33
C LEU A 589 14.71 -21.61 -8.89
N ARG A 590 14.01 -22.67 -8.48
CA ARG A 590 14.64 -23.95 -8.12
C ARG A 590 15.34 -24.62 -9.30
N ARG A 591 14.84 -24.48 -10.52
CA ARG A 591 15.47 -25.08 -11.71
C ARG A 591 16.64 -24.26 -12.24
N THR A 592 16.59 -22.94 -12.05
CA THR A 592 17.55 -22.02 -12.67
C THR A 592 18.69 -21.66 -11.71
N CYS A 593 18.48 -21.68 -10.40
CA CYS A 593 19.49 -21.29 -9.41
C CYS A 593 20.11 -22.52 -8.75
N ASP A 594 21.22 -22.33 -8.04
CA ASP A 594 21.83 -23.39 -7.23
C ASP A 594 21.46 -23.26 -5.75
N GLU A 595 21.30 -22.02 -5.27
CA GLU A 595 21.06 -21.73 -3.86
C GLU A 595 20.22 -20.45 -3.72
N GLY A 596 19.45 -20.34 -2.65
CA GLY A 596 18.75 -19.11 -2.33
C GLY A 596 18.43 -18.96 -0.84
N TRP A 597 18.25 -17.72 -0.39
CA TRP A 597 17.96 -17.36 0.99
C TRP A 597 16.70 -16.49 1.04
N ILE A 598 15.76 -16.88 1.90
CA ILE A 598 14.50 -16.19 2.16
C ILE A 598 14.51 -15.73 3.62
N ILE A 599 14.62 -14.42 3.82
CA ILE A 599 14.56 -13.79 5.14
C ILE A 599 13.18 -13.16 5.29
N ASN A 600 12.30 -13.80 6.04
CA ASN A 600 10.97 -13.29 6.34
C ASN A 600 11.06 -12.16 7.39
N LEU A 601 10.76 -10.93 6.97
CA LEU A 601 10.76 -9.74 7.83
C LEU A 601 9.41 -9.49 8.50
N SER A 602 8.39 -10.27 8.15
CA SER A 602 7.00 -10.13 8.63
C SER A 602 6.41 -11.47 9.04
N PRO A 603 7.04 -12.21 9.97
CA PRO A 603 6.48 -13.47 10.46
C PRO A 603 5.16 -13.28 11.24
N GLU A 604 4.82 -12.06 11.61
CA GLU A 604 3.53 -11.71 12.23
C GLU A 604 2.40 -11.54 11.20
N GLY A 605 2.68 -11.75 9.91
CA GLY A 605 1.67 -11.78 8.87
C GLY A 605 1.18 -10.41 8.38
N GLN A 606 0.00 -10.42 7.76
CA GLN A 606 -0.54 -9.25 7.07
C GLN A 606 -1.13 -8.24 8.05
N ARG A 607 -0.80 -6.95 7.85
CA ARG A 607 -1.22 -5.83 8.73
C ARG A 607 -0.77 -6.01 10.20
N ALA A 608 0.40 -6.60 10.43
CA ALA A 608 1.06 -6.66 11.73
C ALA A 608 1.12 -5.29 12.42
N GLU A 609 1.32 -5.24 13.74
CA GLU A 609 1.42 -3.96 14.46
C GLU A 609 2.51 -3.04 13.87
N VAL A 610 2.28 -1.72 13.85
CA VAL A 610 3.24 -0.77 13.24
C VAL A 610 4.63 -0.87 13.86
N ALA A 611 4.70 -1.20 15.16
CA ALA A 611 5.96 -1.35 15.90
C ALA A 611 6.82 -2.54 15.45
N THR A 612 6.26 -3.54 14.77
CA THR A 612 6.99 -4.73 14.29
C THR A 612 7.39 -4.62 12.82
N ARG A 613 6.88 -3.63 12.08
CA ARG A 613 7.14 -3.48 10.65
C ARG A 613 8.50 -2.81 10.41
N VAL A 614 9.32 -3.40 9.54
CA VAL A 614 10.57 -2.78 9.06
C VAL A 614 10.28 -1.46 8.33
N PHE A 615 9.17 -1.43 7.58
CA PHE A 615 8.59 -0.24 6.93
C PHE A 615 7.27 0.12 7.62
N PRO A 616 7.22 1.16 8.47
CA PRO A 616 6.04 1.47 9.29
C PRO A 616 4.71 1.57 8.52
N HIS A 617 4.78 2.10 7.29
CA HIS A 617 3.63 2.35 6.44
C HIS A 617 3.26 1.20 5.49
N VAL A 618 4.10 0.16 5.39
CA VAL A 618 3.84 -0.99 4.51
C VAL A 618 3.16 -2.09 5.31
N ALA A 619 1.93 -2.44 4.95
CA ALA A 619 1.14 -3.43 5.66
C ALA A 619 1.22 -4.85 5.06
N GLN A 620 1.82 -4.98 3.87
CA GLN A 620 2.10 -6.25 3.21
C GLN A 620 3.24 -6.97 3.94
N PRO A 621 3.18 -8.31 4.08
CA PRO A 621 4.32 -9.09 4.54
C PRO A 621 5.50 -8.96 3.57
N LEU A 622 6.70 -8.68 4.08
CA LEU A 622 7.91 -8.50 3.29
C LEU A 622 8.96 -9.57 3.57
N SER A 623 9.73 -9.91 2.55
CA SER A 623 10.91 -10.76 2.66
C SER A 623 12.06 -10.21 1.82
N ILE A 624 13.28 -10.36 2.33
CA ILE A 624 14.50 -10.27 1.52
C ILE A 624 14.71 -11.64 0.90
N CYS A 625 14.88 -11.69 -0.42
CA CYS A 625 15.11 -12.91 -1.15
C CYS A 625 16.37 -12.75 -2.00
N LEU A 626 17.31 -13.68 -1.83
CA LEU A 626 18.61 -13.73 -2.49
C LEU A 626 18.72 -15.05 -3.24
N PHE A 627 19.03 -15.03 -4.54
CA PHE A 627 19.20 -16.24 -5.35
C PHE A 627 20.49 -16.17 -6.15
N VAL A 628 21.25 -17.25 -6.16
CA VAL A 628 22.53 -17.34 -6.88
C VAL A 628 22.52 -18.48 -7.88
N ARG A 629 23.11 -18.24 -9.04
CA ARG A 629 23.51 -19.24 -10.01
C ARG A 629 25.01 -19.19 -10.22
N ARG A 630 25.69 -20.30 -10.02
CA ARG A 630 27.12 -20.47 -10.25
C ARG A 630 27.40 -20.77 -11.73
N ALA A 631 28.65 -20.56 -12.13
CA ALA A 631 29.08 -20.83 -13.50
C ALA A 631 29.05 -22.34 -13.86
N ASP A 632 29.16 -23.21 -12.85
CA ASP A 632 29.14 -24.67 -12.95
C ASP A 632 27.77 -25.29 -12.64
N HIS A 633 26.70 -24.50 -12.72
CA HIS A 633 25.32 -24.93 -12.41
C HIS A 633 24.91 -26.23 -13.12
N ASP A 634 24.39 -27.18 -12.34
CA ASP A 634 23.76 -28.41 -12.83
C ASP A 634 22.24 -28.25 -12.94
N SER A 635 21.74 -28.23 -14.17
CA SER A 635 20.29 -28.10 -14.46
C SER A 635 19.43 -29.28 -14.00
N THR A 636 20.04 -30.39 -13.56
CA THR A 636 19.34 -31.57 -13.04
C THR A 636 19.06 -31.49 -11.54
N GLU A 637 19.82 -30.67 -10.81
CA GLU A 637 19.64 -30.46 -9.38
C GLU A 637 18.72 -29.27 -9.10
N ALA A 638 17.88 -29.38 -8.07
CA ALA A 638 17.05 -28.28 -7.61
C ALA A 638 17.82 -27.41 -6.62
N ALA A 639 17.66 -26.09 -6.74
CA ALA A 639 18.28 -25.14 -5.83
C ALA A 639 17.97 -25.44 -4.36
N ARG A 640 18.99 -25.40 -3.51
CA ARG A 640 18.81 -25.46 -2.05
C ARG A 640 18.33 -24.10 -1.54
N ILE A 641 17.16 -24.07 -0.90
CA ILE A 641 16.57 -22.82 -0.43
C ILE A 641 16.60 -22.77 1.10
N HIS A 642 17.27 -21.77 1.64
CA HIS A 642 17.37 -21.49 3.06
C HIS A 642 16.30 -20.49 3.48
N TYR A 643 15.62 -20.74 4.59
CA TYR A 643 14.59 -19.88 5.17
C TYR A 643 14.96 -19.47 6.58
N ARG A 644 14.72 -18.19 6.90
CA ARG A 644 14.82 -17.66 8.26
C ARG A 644 13.77 -16.58 8.51
N ALA A 645 13.14 -16.60 9.67
CA ALA A 645 12.19 -15.58 10.10
C ALA A 645 12.78 -14.67 11.18
N LEU A 646 12.60 -13.35 11.04
CA LEU A 646 13.04 -12.36 12.03
C LEU A 646 11.84 -11.87 12.83
N HIS A 647 11.76 -12.26 14.09
CA HIS A 647 10.69 -11.88 15.03
C HIS A 647 11.09 -10.67 15.88
N GLY A 648 10.08 -9.95 16.39
CA GLY A 648 10.25 -8.89 17.39
C GLY A 648 9.84 -7.50 16.91
N ARG A 649 10.22 -6.47 17.66
CA ARG A 649 10.01 -5.07 17.26
C ARG A 649 10.99 -4.67 16.15
N ARG A 650 10.71 -3.57 15.44
CA ARG A 650 11.53 -3.07 14.32
C ARG A 650 13.04 -3.05 14.63
N ALA A 651 13.44 -2.47 15.77
CA ALA A 651 14.85 -2.37 16.15
C ALA A 651 15.51 -3.74 16.36
N GLU A 652 14.79 -4.68 16.97
CA GLU A 652 15.26 -6.05 17.22
C GLU A 652 15.42 -6.82 15.90
N LYS A 653 14.48 -6.64 14.97
CA LYS A 653 14.58 -7.24 13.63
C LYS A 653 15.79 -6.72 12.86
N LEU A 654 16.05 -5.42 12.90
CA LEU A 654 17.21 -4.81 12.25
C LEU A 654 18.53 -5.28 12.87
N ALA A 655 18.61 -5.37 14.20
CA ALA A 655 19.79 -5.92 14.87
C ALA A 655 20.05 -7.38 14.48
N ARG A 656 19.01 -8.22 14.49
CA ARG A 656 19.11 -9.63 14.07
C ARG A 656 19.48 -9.77 12.59
N LEU A 657 19.03 -8.86 11.72
CA LEU A 657 19.42 -8.84 10.31
C LEU A 657 20.93 -8.57 10.16
N GLY A 658 21.48 -7.66 10.98
CA GLY A 658 22.91 -7.36 11.05
C GLY A 658 23.81 -8.51 11.49
N GLU A 659 23.27 -9.44 12.28
CA GLU A 659 24.00 -10.60 12.80
C GLU A 659 23.98 -11.81 11.84
N LEU A 660 23.19 -11.77 10.76
CA LEU A 660 23.04 -12.91 9.84
C LEU A 660 24.33 -13.18 9.05
N SER A 661 24.67 -14.45 8.85
CA SER A 661 25.61 -14.86 7.80
C SER A 661 24.96 -15.92 6.92
N LEU A 662 25.47 -16.14 5.70
CA LEU A 662 24.84 -17.09 4.76
C LEU A 662 24.85 -18.54 5.26
N ASP A 663 25.79 -18.88 6.14
CA ASP A 663 26.12 -20.25 6.56
C ASP A 663 25.97 -20.44 8.09
N ASP A 664 25.30 -19.53 8.81
CA ASP A 664 25.05 -19.71 10.25
C ASP A 664 24.01 -20.80 10.55
N GLU A 665 23.95 -21.25 11.81
CA GLU A 665 23.04 -22.32 12.25
C GLU A 665 21.56 -21.90 12.31
N GLY A 666 21.24 -20.62 12.08
CA GLY A 666 19.86 -20.11 12.17
C GLY A 666 18.99 -20.39 10.94
N TRP A 667 19.57 -20.98 9.89
CA TRP A 667 18.87 -21.30 8.65
C TRP A 667 18.19 -22.65 8.70
N ARG A 668 17.07 -22.75 7.98
CA ARG A 668 16.35 -24.00 7.76
C ARG A 668 16.09 -24.23 6.29
N ASP A 669 16.29 -25.45 5.83
CA ASP A 669 16.00 -25.79 4.45
C ASP A 669 14.48 -25.79 4.20
N ALA A 670 14.09 -25.11 3.13
CA ALA A 670 12.74 -25.17 2.59
C ALA A 670 12.53 -26.45 1.79
N HIS A 671 11.28 -26.72 1.40
CA HIS A 671 10.95 -27.88 0.56
C HIS A 671 11.81 -27.93 -0.73
N ALA A 672 12.28 -29.12 -1.11
CA ALA A 672 13.09 -29.30 -2.33
C ALA A 672 12.24 -29.35 -3.61
N GLU A 673 10.96 -29.72 -3.52
CA GLU A 673 10.07 -29.91 -4.67
C GLU A 673 9.72 -28.58 -5.38
N GLY A 674 9.76 -28.59 -6.72
CA GLY A 674 9.70 -27.41 -7.59
C GLY A 674 8.66 -26.34 -7.22
N VAL A 675 7.40 -26.73 -7.04
CA VAL A 675 6.28 -25.79 -6.84
C VAL A 675 5.98 -25.48 -5.38
N ARG A 676 6.58 -26.21 -4.43
CA ARG A 676 6.29 -26.05 -2.99
C ARG A 676 6.71 -24.66 -2.50
N PRO A 677 6.07 -24.11 -1.45
CA PRO A 677 6.50 -22.88 -0.80
C PRO A 677 8.00 -22.88 -0.44
N PHE A 678 8.57 -21.69 -0.28
CA PHE A 678 9.91 -21.51 0.30
C PHE A 678 9.88 -21.39 1.84
N THR A 679 8.83 -21.89 2.49
CA THR A 679 8.81 -22.07 3.95
C THR A 679 9.63 -23.30 4.34
N PRO A 680 10.09 -23.40 5.59
CA PRO A 680 10.84 -24.56 6.07
C PRO A 680 10.11 -25.86 5.77
N ALA A 681 10.85 -26.90 5.38
CA ALA A 681 10.29 -28.24 5.25
C ALA A 681 9.80 -28.73 6.62
N ALA A 682 8.64 -29.39 6.63
CA ALA A 682 8.08 -29.97 7.84
C ALA A 682 9.02 -31.04 8.42
N LEU A 683 9.41 -30.89 9.68
CA LEU A 683 10.20 -31.90 10.40
C LEU A 683 9.29 -32.96 11.06
N SER A 684 7.98 -32.74 11.05
CA SER A 684 6.97 -33.40 11.89
C SER A 684 6.17 -34.53 11.21
N GLY A 685 6.56 -34.94 9.99
CA GLY A 685 5.77 -35.88 9.18
C GLY A 685 4.47 -35.28 8.61
N TRP A 686 4.28 -33.95 8.72
CA TRP A 686 3.09 -33.24 8.23
C TRP A 686 2.67 -33.62 6.82
N ASP A 687 3.63 -33.72 5.89
CA ASP A 687 3.36 -34.01 4.49
C ASP A 687 2.85 -35.46 4.27
N ASP A 688 3.09 -36.37 5.22
CA ASP A 688 2.59 -37.74 5.22
C ASP A 688 1.11 -37.81 5.64
N TYR A 689 0.58 -36.79 6.32
CA TYR A 689 -0.83 -36.76 6.69
C TYR A 689 -1.71 -36.34 5.49
N PRO A 690 -2.86 -36.98 5.25
CA PRO A 690 -3.80 -36.53 4.21
C PRO A 690 -4.33 -35.13 4.53
N ALA A 691 -4.47 -34.29 3.50
CA ALA A 691 -5.06 -32.97 3.66
C ALA A 691 -6.55 -33.06 4.02
N LEU A 692 -7.09 -32.12 4.79
CA LEU A 692 -8.51 -32.08 5.12
C LEU A 692 -9.38 -32.03 3.86
N GLU A 693 -8.90 -31.37 2.79
CA GLU A 693 -9.59 -31.34 1.50
C GLU A 693 -9.43 -32.61 0.65
N GLU A 694 -8.53 -33.51 1.03
CA GLU A 694 -8.47 -34.87 0.48
C GLU A 694 -9.45 -35.79 1.24
N VAL A 695 -9.61 -35.59 2.55
CA VAL A 695 -10.55 -36.34 3.41
C VAL A 695 -12.01 -35.93 3.20
N PHE A 696 -12.28 -34.62 3.05
CA PHE A 696 -13.59 -34.03 2.76
C PHE A 696 -13.55 -33.24 1.44
N PRO A 697 -13.66 -33.93 0.29
CA PRO A 697 -13.28 -33.38 -1.02
C PRO A 697 -14.19 -32.27 -1.53
N TRP A 698 -15.51 -32.34 -1.26
CA TRP A 698 -16.39 -31.25 -1.57
C TRP A 698 -16.22 -30.14 -0.54
N GLY A 699 -15.63 -29.03 -0.97
CA GLY A 699 -15.46 -27.84 -0.13
C GLY A 699 -15.74 -26.57 -0.91
N SER A 700 -16.38 -25.61 -0.25
CA SER A 700 -16.82 -24.33 -0.81
C SER A 700 -16.39 -23.17 0.09
N PRO A 701 -16.14 -21.96 -0.43
CA PRO A 701 -16.27 -20.77 0.40
C PRO A 701 -17.68 -20.69 0.98
N GLY A 702 -17.84 -20.11 2.17
CA GLY A 702 -19.17 -19.81 2.72
C GLY A 702 -19.94 -18.79 1.88
N ILE A 703 -21.20 -18.57 2.23
CA ILE A 703 -22.05 -17.58 1.56
C ILE A 703 -21.44 -16.18 1.68
N LYS A 704 -21.69 -15.28 0.72
CA LYS A 704 -21.16 -13.92 0.77
C LYS A 704 -22.20 -12.90 0.30
N THR A 705 -22.54 -11.99 1.20
CA THR A 705 -23.57 -10.97 0.96
C THR A 705 -23.04 -9.73 0.27
N ASN A 706 -21.78 -9.33 0.59
CA ASN A 706 -21.21 -8.02 0.28
C ASN A 706 -22.07 -6.82 0.77
N ARG A 707 -23.05 -7.05 1.64
CA ARG A 707 -23.94 -6.05 2.24
C ARG A 707 -24.00 -6.35 3.73
N SER A 708 -23.57 -5.43 4.59
CA SER A 708 -23.66 -5.66 6.04
C SER A 708 -25.10 -5.59 6.52
N TRP A 709 -25.95 -4.80 5.86
CA TRP A 709 -27.31 -4.53 6.31
C TRP A 709 -28.21 -5.78 6.28
N VAL A 710 -27.87 -6.81 5.49
CA VAL A 710 -28.64 -8.05 5.37
C VAL A 710 -28.37 -9.06 6.49
N THR A 711 -27.42 -8.77 7.38
CA THR A 711 -27.08 -9.58 8.56
C THR A 711 -27.20 -8.76 9.84
N SER A 712 -27.66 -9.39 10.92
CA SER A 712 -27.82 -8.73 12.22
C SER A 712 -27.96 -9.74 13.34
N PRO A 713 -27.52 -9.42 14.58
CA PRO A 713 -27.88 -10.19 15.76
C PRO A 713 -29.40 -10.14 16.10
N SER A 714 -30.16 -9.24 15.49
CA SER A 714 -31.61 -9.08 15.69
C SER A 714 -32.36 -9.24 14.35
N ASP A 715 -33.32 -10.17 14.30
CA ASP A 715 -34.17 -10.35 13.11
C ASP A 715 -35.12 -9.16 12.92
N MET A 716 -35.61 -8.56 14.00
CA MET A 716 -36.42 -7.34 13.97
C MET A 716 -35.73 -6.21 13.21
N VAL A 717 -34.43 -6.00 13.46
CA VAL A 717 -33.63 -5.00 12.72
C VAL A 717 -33.57 -5.33 11.22
N LEU A 718 -33.41 -6.62 10.85
CA LEU A 718 -33.43 -7.01 9.43
C LEU A 718 -34.77 -6.74 8.77
N ARG A 719 -35.87 -7.00 9.48
CA ARG A 719 -37.23 -6.70 8.99
C ARG A 719 -37.44 -5.20 8.81
N GLN A 720 -36.94 -4.37 9.74
CA GLN A 720 -37.00 -2.91 9.62
C GLN A 720 -36.16 -2.39 8.44
N ARG A 721 -34.92 -2.88 8.29
CA ARG A 721 -34.05 -2.52 7.16
C ARG A 721 -34.67 -2.91 5.83
N TRP A 722 -35.25 -4.11 5.75
CA TRP A 722 -35.93 -4.58 4.56
C TRP A 722 -37.18 -3.74 4.25
N ALA A 723 -38.01 -3.43 5.25
CA ALA A 723 -39.19 -2.60 5.07
C ALA A 723 -38.83 -1.18 4.61
N HIS A 724 -37.75 -0.59 5.14
CA HIS A 724 -37.23 0.70 4.67
C HIS A 724 -36.82 0.60 3.19
N LEU A 725 -36.01 -0.40 2.83
CA LEU A 725 -35.59 -0.58 1.44
C LEU A 725 -36.76 -0.77 0.47
N VAL A 726 -37.74 -1.60 0.84
CA VAL A 726 -38.91 -1.89 0.00
C VAL A 726 -39.84 -0.68 -0.10
N GLY A 727 -39.97 0.09 0.98
CA GLY A 727 -40.78 1.29 1.03
C GLY A 727 -40.19 2.50 0.28
N GLU A 728 -38.91 2.47 -0.09
CA GLU A 728 -38.30 3.53 -0.87
C GLU A 728 -38.79 3.50 -2.33
N SER A 729 -39.24 4.66 -2.79
CA SER A 729 -39.84 4.88 -4.11
C SER A 729 -38.91 5.59 -5.09
N ASP A 730 -37.94 6.37 -4.60
CA ASP A 730 -36.91 6.99 -5.44
C ASP A 730 -35.87 5.92 -5.87
N PRO A 731 -35.72 5.64 -7.17
CA PRO A 731 -34.77 4.64 -7.66
C PRO A 731 -33.31 4.90 -7.28
N VAL A 732 -32.90 6.17 -7.17
CA VAL A 732 -31.51 6.55 -6.85
C VAL A 732 -31.22 6.26 -5.38
N GLU A 733 -32.11 6.70 -4.49
CA GLU A 733 -31.99 6.42 -3.05
C GLU A 733 -32.15 4.92 -2.77
N LYS A 734 -33.08 4.23 -3.44
CA LYS A 734 -33.24 2.78 -3.31
C LYS A 734 -31.98 2.02 -3.72
N ALA A 735 -31.28 2.45 -4.79
CA ALA A 735 -30.02 1.85 -5.21
C ALA A 735 -28.90 2.07 -4.19
N LEU A 736 -28.86 3.26 -3.56
CA LEU A 736 -27.94 3.57 -2.47
C LEU A 736 -28.21 2.72 -1.22
N LEU A 737 -29.47 2.63 -0.78
CA LEU A 737 -29.90 1.79 0.33
C LEU A 737 -29.60 0.31 0.07
N PHE A 738 -29.94 -0.19 -1.13
CA PHE A 738 -29.68 -1.57 -1.54
C PHE A 738 -28.19 -1.89 -1.59
N LYS A 739 -27.35 -0.88 -1.91
CA LYS A 739 -25.94 -1.02 -2.25
C LYS A 739 -25.76 -1.92 -3.46
N GLU A 740 -26.00 -1.36 -4.65
CA GLU A 740 -25.78 -2.09 -5.90
C GLU A 740 -24.33 -2.56 -6.07
N THR A 741 -24.20 -3.67 -6.76
CA THR A 741 -22.92 -4.32 -7.10
C THR A 741 -23.01 -4.87 -8.51
N ARG A 742 -21.88 -5.31 -9.08
CA ARG A 742 -21.91 -6.02 -10.38
C ARG A 742 -22.82 -7.27 -10.35
N ASP A 743 -22.91 -7.93 -9.18
CA ASP A 743 -23.55 -9.24 -9.02
C ASP A 743 -25.02 -9.12 -8.63
N ARG A 744 -25.42 -8.03 -7.96
CA ARG A 744 -26.80 -7.74 -7.53
C ARG A 744 -27.15 -6.28 -7.80
N ARG A 745 -28.19 -6.09 -8.62
CA ARG A 745 -28.80 -4.82 -9.04
C ARG A 745 -30.31 -4.87 -8.84
N LEU A 746 -30.96 -3.72 -8.74
CA LEU A 746 -32.39 -3.61 -8.50
C LEU A 746 -33.25 -4.23 -9.62
N ASP A 747 -32.75 -4.21 -10.85
CA ASP A 747 -33.41 -4.75 -12.05
C ASP A 747 -33.16 -6.24 -12.29
N ARG A 748 -32.27 -6.85 -11.50
CA ARG A 748 -31.76 -8.19 -11.79
C ARG A 748 -32.70 -9.27 -11.26
N GLN A 749 -33.23 -10.06 -12.18
CA GLN A 749 -33.94 -11.29 -11.84
C GLN A 749 -32.95 -12.41 -11.49
N VAL A 750 -33.22 -13.14 -10.42
CA VAL A 750 -32.41 -14.27 -9.94
C VAL A 750 -33.32 -15.41 -9.50
N ALA A 751 -32.82 -16.64 -9.61
CA ALA A 751 -33.54 -17.82 -9.13
C ALA A 751 -33.60 -17.83 -7.59
N ALA A 752 -34.64 -18.46 -7.05
CA ALA A 752 -34.76 -18.70 -5.61
C ALA A 752 -33.63 -19.58 -5.06
N LEU A 753 -33.40 -19.48 -3.75
CA LEU A 753 -32.49 -20.38 -3.04
C LEU A 753 -33.20 -21.72 -2.81
N PRO A 754 -32.50 -22.87 -2.88
CA PRO A 754 -33.07 -24.17 -2.52
C PRO A 754 -33.72 -24.13 -1.13
N GLY A 755 -35.02 -24.44 -1.04
CA GLY A 755 -35.79 -24.40 0.21
C GLY A 755 -36.25 -23.01 0.68
N PHE A 756 -35.86 -21.93 0.00
CA PHE A 756 -36.22 -20.54 0.34
C PHE A 756 -36.73 -19.77 -0.89
N PRO A 757 -38.01 -19.95 -1.28
CA PRO A 757 -38.61 -19.20 -2.37
C PRO A 757 -38.71 -17.71 -2.02
N HIS A 758 -38.54 -16.87 -3.03
CA HIS A 758 -38.87 -15.44 -3.00
C HIS A 758 -39.78 -15.11 -4.19
N PRO A 759 -40.51 -13.98 -4.16
CA PRO A 759 -41.30 -13.53 -5.31
C PRO A 759 -40.45 -13.38 -6.58
N ASP A 760 -41.05 -13.67 -7.73
CA ASP A 760 -40.38 -13.59 -9.05
C ASP A 760 -39.90 -12.18 -9.46
N PRO A 761 -40.57 -11.06 -9.09
CA PRO A 761 -40.10 -9.74 -9.46
C PRO A 761 -38.72 -9.39 -8.88
N PRO A 762 -37.93 -8.58 -9.60
CA PRO A 762 -36.62 -8.14 -9.13
C PRO A 762 -36.74 -7.20 -7.92
N MET A 763 -35.63 -6.90 -7.25
CA MET A 763 -35.66 -6.17 -5.96
C MET A 763 -36.24 -4.75 -6.09
N GLY A 764 -36.12 -4.11 -7.25
CA GLY A 764 -36.68 -2.79 -7.53
C GLY A 764 -38.21 -2.74 -7.39
N GLU A 765 -38.87 -3.83 -7.77
CA GLU A 765 -40.34 -4.00 -7.75
C GLU A 765 -40.84 -4.76 -6.51
N ALA A 766 -39.93 -5.12 -5.59
CA ALA A 766 -40.31 -5.83 -4.37
C ALA A 766 -41.24 -4.96 -3.51
N SER A 767 -42.37 -5.52 -3.08
CA SER A 767 -43.40 -4.85 -2.26
C SER A 767 -43.68 -5.56 -0.92
N GLY A 768 -43.18 -6.78 -0.74
CA GLY A 768 -43.36 -7.53 0.50
C GLY A 768 -42.45 -7.00 1.63
N VAL A 769 -43.02 -6.64 2.78
CA VAL A 769 -42.29 -6.05 3.92
C VAL A 769 -41.72 -7.06 4.92
N HIS A 770 -42.03 -8.34 4.75
CA HIS A 770 -41.60 -9.41 5.67
C HIS A 770 -40.64 -10.37 4.97
N PRO A 771 -39.32 -10.16 5.08
CA PRO A 771 -38.36 -11.09 4.52
C PRO A 771 -38.38 -12.40 5.32
N ARG A 772 -38.06 -13.50 4.64
CA ARG A 772 -37.70 -14.75 5.33
C ARG A 772 -36.27 -14.59 5.87
N VAL A 773 -36.09 -14.97 7.13
CA VAL A 773 -34.80 -14.90 7.82
C VAL A 773 -34.33 -16.30 8.19
N LEU A 774 -33.01 -16.51 8.16
CA LEU A 774 -32.35 -17.75 8.56
C LEU A 774 -31.24 -17.44 9.55
N ARG A 775 -31.05 -18.30 10.55
CA ARG A 775 -29.92 -18.22 11.47
C ARG A 775 -28.68 -18.84 10.81
N ILE A 776 -27.60 -18.08 10.74
CA ILE A 776 -26.34 -18.47 10.10
C ILE A 776 -25.18 -18.39 11.08
N ALA A 777 -24.08 -19.08 10.76
CA ALA A 777 -22.82 -18.89 11.45
C ALA A 777 -22.03 -17.76 10.75
N LEU A 778 -22.11 -16.55 11.29
CA LEU A 778 -21.46 -15.39 10.69
C LEU A 778 -19.95 -15.44 10.97
N ARG A 779 -19.56 -15.67 12.22
CA ARG A 779 -18.17 -15.91 12.65
C ARG A 779 -18.15 -17.17 13.51
N SER A 780 -16.97 -17.73 13.79
CA SER A 780 -16.83 -18.87 14.69
C SER A 780 -17.55 -18.57 16.00
N PHE A 781 -18.53 -19.42 16.32
CA PHE A 781 -19.40 -19.30 17.50
C PHE A 781 -20.29 -18.03 17.56
N ASP A 782 -20.32 -17.16 16.54
CA ASP A 782 -21.26 -16.04 16.47
C ASP A 782 -22.41 -16.37 15.51
N ARG A 783 -23.56 -16.67 16.12
CA ARG A 783 -24.82 -16.94 15.42
C ARG A 783 -25.55 -15.61 15.17
N GLN A 784 -25.89 -15.33 13.92
CA GLN A 784 -26.65 -14.13 13.54
C GLN A 784 -27.78 -14.48 12.57
N TRP A 785 -28.70 -13.54 12.39
CA TRP A 785 -29.76 -13.65 11.39
C TRP A 785 -29.27 -13.12 10.04
N LEU A 786 -29.78 -13.74 8.97
CA LEU A 786 -29.58 -13.37 7.58
C LEU A 786 -30.94 -13.25 6.89
N ILE A 787 -31.10 -12.26 6.02
CA ILE A 787 -32.19 -12.23 5.04
C ILE A 787 -31.96 -13.32 3.98
N ALA A 788 -32.74 -14.39 4.05
CA ALA A 788 -32.61 -15.58 3.21
C ALA A 788 -33.31 -15.38 1.85
N ASP A 789 -32.84 -14.39 1.09
CA ASP A 789 -33.36 -14.02 -0.23
C ASP A 789 -32.20 -13.85 -1.21
N ASN A 790 -32.18 -14.61 -2.32
CA ASN A 790 -31.07 -14.57 -3.27
C ASN A 790 -30.86 -13.18 -3.89
N ARG A 791 -31.91 -12.35 -3.96
CA ARG A 791 -31.85 -11.00 -4.53
C ARG A 791 -30.88 -10.08 -3.77
N VAL A 792 -30.54 -10.40 -2.51
CA VAL A 792 -29.62 -9.59 -1.69
C VAL A 792 -28.26 -10.24 -1.42
N LEU A 793 -27.99 -11.44 -1.95
CA LEU A 793 -26.76 -12.20 -1.69
C LEU A 793 -25.87 -12.27 -2.93
N ASP A 794 -24.70 -11.61 -2.98
CA ASP A 794 -23.83 -11.65 -4.17
C ASP A 794 -23.39 -13.07 -4.57
N TYR A 795 -22.96 -13.87 -3.58
CA TYR A 795 -22.53 -15.26 -3.79
C TYR A 795 -23.29 -16.18 -2.82
N PRO A 796 -24.48 -16.66 -3.20
CA PRO A 796 -25.34 -17.44 -2.33
C PRO A 796 -24.84 -18.86 -2.08
N ARG A 797 -24.05 -19.45 -2.98
CA ARG A 797 -23.59 -20.86 -2.91
C ARG A 797 -24.76 -21.86 -2.77
N PRO A 798 -25.63 -22.00 -3.79
CA PRO A 798 -26.86 -22.79 -3.71
C PRO A 798 -26.66 -24.22 -3.20
N ASP A 799 -25.56 -24.87 -3.59
CA ASP A 799 -25.22 -26.22 -3.13
C ASP A 799 -25.12 -26.34 -1.59
N LEU A 800 -24.69 -25.29 -0.89
CA LEU A 800 -24.65 -25.29 0.58
C LEU A 800 -26.06 -25.20 1.18
N TRP A 801 -26.95 -24.42 0.55
CA TRP A 801 -28.36 -24.33 0.96
C TRP A 801 -29.09 -25.66 0.75
N GLU A 802 -28.85 -26.30 -0.40
CA GLU A 802 -29.42 -27.61 -0.74
C GLU A 802 -28.97 -28.72 0.23
N SER A 803 -27.78 -28.56 0.82
CA SER A 803 -27.24 -29.51 1.80
C SER A 803 -27.77 -29.33 3.23
N LEU A 804 -28.61 -28.34 3.48
CA LEU A 804 -29.20 -28.13 4.81
C LEU A 804 -30.22 -29.24 5.09
N GLN A 805 -29.86 -30.14 5.99
CA GLN A 805 -30.65 -31.31 6.40
C GLN A 805 -30.28 -31.72 7.84
N PRO A 806 -31.12 -32.51 8.53
CA PRO A 806 -30.78 -33.06 9.85
C PRO A 806 -29.44 -33.80 9.85
N GLY A 807 -28.64 -33.59 10.89
CA GLY A 807 -27.30 -34.18 11.00
C GLY A 807 -26.23 -33.53 10.11
N GLN A 808 -26.54 -32.48 9.35
CA GLN A 808 -25.50 -31.77 8.59
C GLN A 808 -24.57 -30.99 9.52
N LEU A 809 -23.27 -31.12 9.26
CA LEU A 809 -22.22 -30.35 9.90
C LEU A 809 -21.33 -29.71 8.82
N PHE A 810 -20.79 -28.55 9.16
CA PHE A 810 -19.86 -27.81 8.32
C PHE A 810 -18.54 -27.67 9.08
N LEU A 811 -17.52 -28.40 8.63
CA LEU A 811 -16.15 -28.19 9.07
C LEU A 811 -15.58 -26.98 8.34
N ASN A 812 -14.77 -26.16 9.01
CA ASN A 812 -14.20 -24.97 8.40
C ASN A 812 -12.75 -24.77 8.86
N GLN A 813 -11.88 -24.57 7.88
CA GLN A 813 -10.47 -24.27 8.07
C GLN A 813 -10.09 -22.99 7.32
N GLN A 814 -8.99 -22.35 7.73
CA GLN A 814 -8.42 -21.29 6.92
C GLN A 814 -7.81 -21.87 5.63
N SER A 815 -8.07 -21.22 4.49
CA SER A 815 -7.58 -21.67 3.18
C SER A 815 -6.85 -20.59 2.39
N SER A 816 -6.74 -19.38 2.95
CA SER A 816 -6.19 -18.22 2.26
C SER A 816 -5.15 -17.46 3.09
N HIS A 817 -5.05 -17.74 4.38
CA HIS A 817 -4.16 -17.08 5.32
C HIS A 817 -3.52 -18.14 6.22
N GLU A 818 -2.44 -17.80 6.91
CA GLU A 818 -1.87 -18.67 7.94
C GLU A 818 -2.84 -18.88 9.11
N ILE A 819 -2.60 -19.96 9.88
CA ILE A 819 -3.29 -20.24 11.13
C ILE A 819 -2.26 -20.05 12.25
N SER A 820 -2.29 -18.90 12.92
CA SER A 820 -1.29 -18.50 13.92
C SER A 820 -1.66 -18.83 15.36
N SER A 821 -2.96 -19.03 15.66
CA SER A 821 -3.47 -19.22 17.03
C SER A 821 -4.85 -19.85 17.07
N GLY A 822 -5.21 -20.42 18.22
CA GLY A 822 -6.48 -21.09 18.42
C GLY A 822 -6.59 -22.41 17.66
N PRO A 823 -7.80 -22.96 17.48
CA PRO A 823 -8.00 -24.20 16.73
C PRO A 823 -7.72 -24.02 15.24
N ALA A 824 -7.14 -25.04 14.60
CA ALA A 824 -6.94 -25.08 13.16
C ALA A 824 -8.20 -25.46 12.38
N LEU A 825 -9.14 -26.14 13.05
CA LEU A 825 -10.42 -26.58 12.52
C LEU A 825 -11.57 -26.16 13.44
N VAL A 826 -12.63 -25.57 12.90
CA VAL A 826 -13.87 -25.29 13.63
C VAL A 826 -15.05 -25.99 12.96
N ALA A 827 -16.13 -26.19 13.71
CA ALA A 827 -17.35 -26.83 13.22
C ALA A 827 -18.60 -25.99 13.54
N THR A 828 -19.64 -26.14 12.73
CA THR A 828 -20.96 -25.56 12.97
C THR A 828 -22.05 -26.39 12.29
N ALA A 829 -23.27 -26.37 12.84
CA ALA A 829 -24.46 -26.93 12.19
C ALA A 829 -25.23 -25.89 11.35
N LEU A 830 -24.86 -24.61 11.46
CA LEU A 830 -25.51 -23.52 10.73
C LEU A 830 -24.78 -23.21 9.43
N LEU A 831 -25.51 -22.68 8.44
CA LEU A 831 -24.94 -22.23 7.17
C LEU A 831 -23.83 -21.17 7.42
N PRO A 832 -22.59 -21.40 6.97
CA PRO A 832 -21.47 -20.50 7.28
C PRO A 832 -21.29 -19.37 6.26
N ASP A 833 -20.96 -18.18 6.76
CA ASP A 833 -20.46 -17.06 5.96
C ASP A 833 -19.04 -17.32 5.43
N THR A 834 -18.67 -16.66 4.33
CA THR A 834 -17.33 -16.75 3.71
C THR A 834 -16.20 -16.38 4.68
N HIS A 835 -16.50 -15.59 5.71
CA HIS A 835 -15.55 -15.16 6.73
C HIS A 835 -15.81 -15.83 8.09
N HIS A 836 -16.50 -16.97 8.10
CA HIS A 836 -16.86 -17.69 9.32
C HIS A 836 -15.67 -17.98 10.23
N PHE A 837 -14.56 -18.53 9.70
CA PHE A 837 -13.44 -19.00 10.53
C PHE A 837 -12.89 -17.95 11.51
N ASN A 838 -12.32 -16.85 11.03
CA ASN A 838 -11.75 -15.79 11.88
C ASN A 838 -12.04 -14.37 11.36
N GLY A 839 -13.10 -14.20 10.59
CA GLY A 839 -13.39 -12.93 9.93
C GLY A 839 -12.56 -12.66 8.66
N ARG A 840 -11.71 -13.61 8.23
CA ARG A 840 -10.86 -13.51 7.04
C ARG A 840 -10.89 -14.81 6.25
N GLY A 841 -11.62 -14.85 5.14
CA GLY A 841 -11.75 -16.05 4.29
C GLY A 841 -12.09 -17.35 5.06
N GLY A 842 -11.66 -18.48 4.48
CA GLY A 842 -11.90 -19.83 4.97
C GLY A 842 -12.50 -20.74 3.90
N ARG A 843 -12.41 -22.05 4.13
CA ARG A 843 -13.02 -23.07 3.29
C ARG A 843 -13.87 -24.00 4.14
N VAL A 844 -15.12 -24.11 3.73
CA VAL A 844 -16.16 -24.92 4.37
C VAL A 844 -16.19 -26.28 3.70
N HIS A 845 -16.16 -27.34 4.50
CA HIS A 845 -16.26 -28.74 4.12
C HIS A 845 -17.53 -29.32 4.75
N PRO A 846 -18.64 -29.41 4.00
CA PRO A 846 -19.86 -30.08 4.48
C PRO A 846 -19.59 -31.56 4.75
N VAL A 847 -20.15 -32.12 5.82
CA VAL A 847 -19.98 -33.54 6.17
C VAL A 847 -20.84 -34.44 5.28
N LEU A 848 -22.02 -33.96 4.88
CA LEU A 848 -22.96 -34.64 3.99
C LEU A 848 -23.16 -33.87 2.68
N HIS A 849 -23.34 -34.59 1.59
CA HIS A 849 -23.83 -34.07 0.31
C HIS A 849 -25.34 -33.77 0.36
N PRO A 850 -25.88 -32.95 -0.57
CA PRO A 850 -27.32 -32.71 -0.69
C PRO A 850 -28.20 -33.96 -0.79
N ASP A 851 -27.69 -35.07 -1.35
CA ASP A 851 -28.41 -36.35 -1.41
C ASP A 851 -28.43 -37.16 -0.11
N GLY A 852 -27.71 -36.69 0.92
CA GLY A 852 -27.53 -37.32 2.22
C GLY A 852 -26.30 -38.23 2.33
N THR A 853 -25.54 -38.43 1.25
CA THR A 853 -24.36 -39.29 1.27
C THR A 853 -23.15 -38.59 1.92
N ALA A 854 -22.23 -39.38 2.48
CA ALA A 854 -21.02 -38.87 3.12
C ALA A 854 -20.09 -38.15 2.11
N ASN A 855 -19.60 -36.96 2.48
CA ASN A 855 -18.59 -36.22 1.71
C ASN A 855 -17.19 -36.75 2.01
N VAL A 856 -16.85 -37.90 1.42
CA VAL A 856 -15.54 -38.55 1.54
C VAL A 856 -15.14 -39.19 0.21
N PRO A 857 -13.85 -39.46 -0.03
CA PRO A 857 -13.41 -40.30 -1.15
C PRO A 857 -14.08 -41.68 -1.10
N THR A 858 -14.41 -42.20 -2.28
CA THR A 858 -15.00 -43.54 -2.40
C THR A 858 -14.10 -44.58 -1.75
N GLY A 859 -14.64 -45.36 -0.82
CA GLY A 859 -13.91 -46.42 -0.13
C GLY A 859 -13.15 -45.99 1.14
N LEU A 860 -13.03 -44.69 1.44
CA LEU A 860 -12.28 -44.21 2.62
C LEU A 860 -12.84 -44.78 3.94
N LEU A 861 -14.14 -44.64 4.20
CA LEU A 861 -14.73 -45.11 5.47
C LEU A 861 -14.58 -46.63 5.65
N ARG A 862 -14.72 -47.41 4.55
CA ARG A 862 -14.50 -48.86 4.56
C ARG A 862 -13.03 -49.22 4.82
N TYR A 863 -12.10 -48.45 4.25
CA TYR A 863 -10.68 -48.64 4.52
C TYR A 863 -10.36 -48.36 6.00
N LEU A 864 -10.87 -47.26 6.55
CA LEU A 864 -10.70 -46.94 7.97
C LEU A 864 -11.30 -48.03 8.87
N ALA A 865 -12.51 -48.50 8.56
CA ALA A 865 -13.13 -49.60 9.30
C ALA A 865 -12.24 -50.86 9.31
N GLY A 866 -11.68 -51.23 8.14
CA GLY A 866 -10.75 -52.36 8.04
C GLY A 866 -9.44 -52.14 8.78
N ALA A 867 -8.83 -50.95 8.66
CA ALA A 867 -7.57 -50.60 9.32
C ALA A 867 -7.69 -50.55 10.85
N LEU A 868 -8.87 -50.19 11.37
CA LEU A 868 -9.16 -50.06 12.81
C LEU A 868 -9.85 -51.29 13.40
N GLY A 869 -10.14 -52.33 12.60
CA GLY A 869 -10.87 -53.53 13.05
C GLY A 869 -12.31 -53.25 13.49
N LEU A 870 -12.95 -52.21 12.95
CA LEU A 870 -14.33 -51.83 13.25
C LEU A 870 -15.31 -52.37 12.19
N ALA A 871 -16.56 -52.59 12.58
CA ALA A 871 -17.61 -53.04 11.66
C ALA A 871 -17.96 -51.96 10.61
N GLU A 872 -18.02 -50.71 11.04
CA GLU A 872 -18.30 -49.55 10.20
C GLU A 872 -17.69 -48.30 10.84
N VAL A 873 -17.42 -47.27 10.03
CA VAL A 873 -17.03 -45.94 10.48
C VAL A 873 -18.02 -44.93 9.89
N ALA A 874 -18.75 -44.21 10.72
CA ALA A 874 -19.67 -43.17 10.24
C ALA A 874 -18.88 -41.91 9.84
N VAL A 875 -19.44 -41.12 8.92
CA VAL A 875 -18.81 -39.85 8.52
C VAL A 875 -18.77 -38.84 9.68
N HIS A 876 -19.75 -38.90 10.58
CA HIS A 876 -19.79 -38.09 11.80
C HIS A 876 -18.69 -38.48 12.78
N ASP A 877 -18.32 -39.76 12.87
CA ASP A 877 -17.19 -40.21 13.68
C ASP A 877 -15.88 -39.65 13.11
N LEU A 878 -15.71 -39.67 11.79
CA LEU A 878 -14.56 -39.06 11.13
C LEU A 878 -14.51 -37.53 11.33
N ALA A 879 -15.67 -36.85 11.30
CA ALA A 879 -15.74 -35.42 11.59
C ALA A 879 -15.43 -35.13 13.08
N ALA A 880 -15.91 -35.96 14.00
CA ALA A 880 -15.59 -35.90 15.42
C ALA A 880 -14.09 -36.09 15.65
N TYR A 881 -13.51 -37.13 15.06
CA TYR A 881 -12.06 -37.37 15.08
C TYR A 881 -11.28 -36.13 14.58
N ALA A 882 -11.70 -35.54 13.45
CA ALA A 882 -11.02 -34.39 12.87
C ALA A 882 -10.98 -33.18 13.82
N VAL A 883 -12.08 -32.86 14.52
CA VAL A 883 -12.11 -31.76 15.49
C VAL A 883 -11.46 -32.14 16.82
N ALA A 884 -11.44 -33.41 17.21
CA ALA A 884 -10.68 -33.85 18.38
C ALA A 884 -9.19 -33.58 18.20
N VAL A 885 -8.67 -33.85 17.00
CA VAL A 885 -7.25 -33.68 16.66
C VAL A 885 -6.88 -32.24 16.33
N ALA A 886 -7.66 -31.55 15.48
CA ALA A 886 -7.29 -30.23 14.94
C ALA A 886 -8.12 -29.06 15.51
N GLY A 887 -9.08 -29.34 16.38
CA GLY A 887 -10.01 -28.35 16.94
C GLY A 887 -9.54 -27.68 18.23
N HIS A 888 -8.24 -27.61 18.48
CA HIS A 888 -7.67 -27.00 19.69
C HIS A 888 -6.31 -26.34 19.43
N THR A 889 -5.90 -25.43 20.32
CA THR A 889 -4.69 -24.61 20.16
C THR A 889 -3.40 -25.43 20.11
N ALA A 890 -3.27 -26.49 20.91
CA ALA A 890 -2.04 -27.29 20.93
C ALA A 890 -1.72 -27.98 19.59
N PHE A 891 -2.71 -28.23 18.72
CA PHE A 891 -2.44 -28.67 17.35
C PHE A 891 -1.76 -27.56 16.53
N THR A 892 -2.28 -26.34 16.62
CA THR A 892 -1.72 -25.18 15.92
C THR A 892 -0.32 -24.84 16.45
N GLU A 893 -0.08 -24.97 17.75
CA GLU A 893 1.26 -24.79 18.34
C GLU A 893 2.24 -25.86 17.88
N HIS A 894 1.79 -27.12 17.79
CA HIS A 894 2.63 -28.22 17.34
C HIS A 894 3.04 -28.09 15.86
N PHE A 895 2.12 -27.62 14.99
CA PHE A 895 2.33 -27.44 13.56
C PHE A 895 2.44 -25.96 13.14
N ALA A 896 2.95 -25.10 14.03
CA ALA A 896 2.94 -23.64 13.84
C ALA A 896 3.64 -23.21 12.54
N GLU A 897 4.67 -23.95 12.15
CA GLU A 897 5.50 -23.63 10.99
C GLU A 897 4.87 -24.10 9.69
N GLU A 898 4.28 -25.30 9.70
CA GLU A 898 3.55 -25.84 8.57
C GLU A 898 2.28 -25.03 8.28
N LEU A 899 1.65 -24.52 9.33
CA LEU A 899 0.44 -23.68 9.26
C LEU A 899 0.69 -22.22 8.86
N LEU A 900 1.96 -21.82 8.62
CA LEU A 900 2.28 -20.61 7.85
C LEU A 900 1.70 -20.69 6.43
N THR A 901 1.53 -21.91 5.90
CA THR A 901 0.79 -22.16 4.67
C THR A 901 -0.61 -22.65 5.01
N ALA A 902 -1.62 -21.98 4.46
CA ALA A 902 -3.02 -22.32 4.72
C ALA A 902 -3.36 -23.77 4.30
N GLY A 903 -4.08 -24.48 5.17
CA GLY A 903 -4.60 -25.83 4.93
C GLY A 903 -4.17 -26.80 6.01
N VAL A 904 -5.13 -27.52 6.60
CA VAL A 904 -4.90 -28.50 7.67
C VAL A 904 -4.69 -29.88 7.06
N ARG A 905 -3.74 -30.63 7.60
CA ARG A 905 -3.58 -32.07 7.36
C ARG A 905 -3.88 -32.84 8.64
N LEU A 906 -4.48 -34.02 8.49
CA LEU A 906 -5.05 -34.76 9.61
C LEU A 906 -4.27 -36.07 9.83
N PRO A 907 -3.54 -36.23 10.95
CA PRO A 907 -2.92 -37.50 11.28
C PRO A 907 -4.02 -38.51 11.61
N LEU A 908 -4.19 -39.53 10.76
CA LEU A 908 -5.18 -40.59 10.95
C LEU A 908 -4.51 -41.75 11.69
N THR A 909 -4.90 -42.02 12.93
CA THR A 909 -4.30 -43.09 13.73
C THR A 909 -4.57 -44.48 13.14
N HIS A 910 -3.60 -45.40 13.27
CA HIS A 910 -3.82 -46.83 13.07
C HIS A 910 -4.34 -47.55 14.33
N ASP A 911 -4.29 -46.89 15.48
CA ASP A 911 -4.66 -47.46 16.78
C ASP A 911 -6.18 -47.33 17.04
N PRO A 912 -6.92 -48.46 17.18
CA PRO A 912 -8.35 -48.45 17.45
C PRO A 912 -8.74 -47.78 18.78
N GLU A 913 -7.91 -47.87 19.82
CA GLU A 913 -8.18 -47.27 21.13
C GLU A 913 -8.05 -45.75 21.05
N LEU A 914 -6.99 -45.25 20.40
CA LEU A 914 -6.81 -43.81 20.17
C LEU A 914 -7.91 -43.25 19.28
N TRP A 915 -8.35 -44.00 18.26
CA TRP A 915 -9.50 -43.62 17.44
C TRP A 915 -10.76 -43.44 18.27
N GLN A 916 -11.11 -44.42 19.11
CA GLN A 916 -12.30 -44.35 19.97
C GLN A 916 -12.20 -43.21 21.00
N GLU A 917 -11.02 -42.99 21.61
CA GLU A 917 -10.77 -41.88 22.53
C GLU A 917 -11.00 -40.54 21.82
N ALA A 918 -10.41 -40.35 20.64
CA ALA A 918 -10.54 -39.13 19.85
C ALA A 918 -11.99 -38.91 19.37
N VAL A 919 -12.67 -39.92 18.84
CA VAL A 919 -14.07 -39.82 18.40
C VAL A 919 -14.97 -39.39 19.56
N ARG A 920 -14.83 -40.00 20.74
CA ARG A 920 -15.62 -39.63 21.93
C ARG A 920 -15.42 -38.16 22.32
N ILE A 921 -14.18 -37.69 22.38
CA ILE A 921 -13.84 -36.28 22.67
C ILE A 921 -14.42 -35.37 21.57
N GLY A 922 -14.30 -35.79 20.31
CA GLY A 922 -14.79 -35.08 19.15
C GLY A 922 -16.30 -34.88 19.14
N HIS A 923 -17.08 -35.88 19.54
CA HIS A 923 -18.54 -35.73 19.65
C HIS A 923 -18.94 -34.71 20.71
N GLU A 924 -18.22 -34.64 21.84
CA GLU A 924 -18.45 -33.61 22.86
C GLU A 924 -18.11 -32.21 22.32
N PHE A 925 -17.04 -32.08 21.54
CA PHE A 925 -16.71 -30.85 20.83
C PHE A 925 -17.82 -30.46 19.84
N LEU A 926 -18.25 -31.38 18.98
CA LEU A 926 -19.26 -31.11 17.95
C LEU A 926 -20.60 -30.70 18.56
N TRP A 927 -21.05 -31.37 19.62
CA TRP A 927 -22.25 -31.00 20.38
C TRP A 927 -22.15 -29.59 20.96
N ALA A 928 -21.01 -29.23 21.56
CA ALA A 928 -20.80 -27.88 22.08
C ALA A 928 -20.78 -26.83 20.95
N ALA A 929 -20.00 -27.08 19.89
CA ALA A 929 -19.82 -26.16 18.76
C ALA A 929 -21.12 -25.96 17.94
N SER A 930 -22.01 -26.95 17.92
CA SER A 930 -23.33 -26.87 17.29
C SER A 930 -24.41 -26.25 18.18
N TYR A 931 -24.06 -25.77 19.38
CA TYR A 931 -25.02 -25.30 20.40
C TYR A 931 -26.06 -26.37 20.77
N GLY A 932 -25.63 -27.64 20.83
CA GLY A 932 -26.48 -28.77 21.17
C GLY A 932 -27.20 -29.42 19.99
N GLY A 933 -27.12 -28.84 18.79
CA GLY A 933 -27.79 -29.35 17.59
C GLY A 933 -27.19 -30.63 16.98
N HIS A 934 -26.15 -31.22 17.59
CA HIS A 934 -25.51 -32.47 17.15
C HIS A 934 -25.51 -33.44 18.30
N ASP A 935 -26.12 -34.61 18.15
CA ASP A 935 -26.22 -35.59 19.22
C ASP A 935 -24.88 -36.26 19.56
N ILE A 936 -24.72 -36.65 20.83
CA ILE A 936 -23.60 -37.49 21.27
C ILE A 936 -24.07 -38.95 21.23
N PRO A 937 -23.49 -39.81 20.37
CA PRO A 937 -23.87 -41.22 20.30
C PRO A 937 -23.78 -41.90 21.67
N GLY A 938 -24.83 -42.66 22.03
CA GLY A 938 -24.86 -43.45 23.27
C GLY A 938 -25.13 -42.67 24.57
N LYS A 939 -25.28 -41.33 24.53
CA LYS A 939 -25.81 -40.55 25.66
C LYS A 939 -27.30 -40.27 25.45
N ALA A 940 -28.10 -40.34 26.52
CA ALA A 940 -29.50 -39.91 26.48
C ALA A 940 -29.58 -38.43 26.07
N GLN A 941 -30.59 -38.05 25.28
CA GLN A 941 -30.83 -36.66 24.93
C GLN A 941 -30.92 -35.82 26.21
N ILE A 942 -30.00 -34.86 26.34
CA ILE A 942 -30.07 -33.82 27.36
C ILE A 942 -31.34 -33.02 27.05
N SER A 943 -32.18 -32.75 28.05
CA SER A 943 -33.47 -32.10 27.80
C SER A 943 -33.30 -30.78 27.04
N ASP A 944 -34.23 -30.52 26.12
CA ASP A 944 -34.27 -29.28 25.32
C ASP A 944 -34.30 -28.00 26.18
N GLU A 945 -34.66 -28.10 27.46
CA GLU A 945 -34.77 -26.97 28.39
C GLU A 945 -33.41 -26.40 28.84
N ASP A 946 -32.34 -27.19 28.91
CA ASP A 946 -31.02 -26.75 29.42
C ASP A 946 -29.96 -26.52 28.31
N GLY A 947 -30.15 -27.10 27.11
CA GLY A 947 -29.27 -26.91 25.94
C GLY A 947 -27.78 -27.12 26.23
N VAL A 948 -26.93 -26.18 25.83
CA VAL A 948 -25.47 -26.21 26.10
C VAL A 948 -25.06 -25.68 27.47
N ARG A 949 -26.01 -25.18 28.26
CA ARG A 949 -25.73 -24.59 29.57
C ARG A 949 -25.28 -25.68 30.54
N PHE A 950 -24.67 -25.27 31.64
CA PHE A 950 -24.37 -26.18 32.74
C PHE A 950 -25.57 -26.24 33.70
N PRO A 951 -25.89 -27.43 34.24
CA PRO A 951 -27.04 -27.58 35.13
C PRO A 951 -26.88 -26.76 36.41
N PRO A 952 -28.00 -26.37 37.07
CA PRO A 952 -27.95 -25.65 38.34
C PRO A 952 -27.07 -26.37 39.38
N GLY A 953 -26.14 -25.63 39.97
CA GLY A 953 -25.21 -26.17 40.99
C GLY A 953 -23.87 -26.69 40.44
N ASP A 954 -23.70 -26.81 39.12
CA ASP A 954 -22.39 -27.10 38.53
C ASP A 954 -21.42 -25.93 38.77
N PRO A 955 -20.18 -26.16 39.24
CA PRO A 955 -19.20 -25.10 39.49
C PRO A 955 -18.79 -24.33 38.22
N ARG A 956 -19.01 -24.88 37.02
CA ARG A 956 -18.73 -24.23 35.74
C ARG A 956 -19.88 -23.36 35.22
N GLN A 957 -21.00 -23.33 35.93
CA GLN A 957 -22.17 -22.57 35.54
C GLN A 957 -21.86 -21.07 35.48
N VAL A 958 -22.13 -20.46 34.32
CA VAL A 958 -22.08 -19.00 34.15
C VAL A 958 -23.31 -18.38 34.81
N LYS A 959 -23.09 -17.42 35.71
CA LYS A 959 -24.17 -16.78 36.47
C LYS A 959 -24.27 -15.30 36.11
N TYR A 960 -25.46 -14.88 35.71
CA TYR A 960 -25.77 -13.47 35.48
C TYR A 960 -26.06 -12.79 36.82
N ALA A 961 -25.01 -12.28 37.46
CA ALA A 961 -25.02 -11.79 38.84
C ALA A 961 -25.58 -10.37 38.97
N THR A 962 -25.43 -9.53 37.94
CA THR A 962 -25.93 -8.15 37.94
C THR A 962 -26.53 -7.81 36.59
N ARG A 963 -27.69 -7.16 36.60
CA ARG A 963 -28.41 -6.79 35.36
C ARG A 963 -27.69 -5.71 34.55
N ILE A 964 -27.62 -5.91 33.24
CA ILE A 964 -27.19 -4.93 32.23
C ILE A 964 -28.13 -3.71 32.18
N GLY A 965 -29.43 -3.93 32.36
CA GLY A 965 -30.45 -2.89 32.19
C GLY A 965 -31.03 -2.86 30.77
N THR A 966 -31.66 -1.74 30.40
CA THR A 966 -32.36 -1.57 29.12
C THR A 966 -31.48 -0.96 28.03
N ASP A 967 -30.45 -0.20 28.43
CA ASP A 967 -29.59 0.50 27.48
C ASP A 967 -28.61 -0.49 26.83
N VAL A 968 -28.28 -0.24 25.56
CA VAL A 968 -27.28 -1.05 24.85
C VAL A 968 -25.90 -0.66 25.38
N PRO A 969 -25.09 -1.59 25.91
CA PRO A 969 -23.79 -1.27 26.52
C PRO A 969 -22.76 -0.77 25.51
N GLU A 970 -21.82 0.06 25.97
CA GLU A 970 -20.70 0.56 25.16
C GLU A 970 -19.38 -0.19 25.39
N SER A 971 -19.22 -0.76 26.59
CA SER A 971 -17.96 -1.34 27.07
C SER A 971 -18.09 -2.82 27.45
N LEU A 972 -16.96 -3.52 27.31
CA LEU A 972 -16.77 -4.91 27.70
C LEU A 972 -15.41 -5.01 28.40
N THR A 973 -15.41 -5.43 29.67
CA THR A 973 -14.19 -5.59 30.47
C THR A 973 -14.20 -6.93 31.20
N TYR A 974 -13.04 -7.38 31.65
CA TYR A 974 -12.87 -8.65 32.33
C TYR A 974 -12.10 -8.43 33.64
N ASP A 975 -12.60 -9.03 34.72
CA ASP A 975 -11.97 -9.08 36.04
C ASP A 975 -11.46 -10.50 36.28
N GLU A 976 -10.14 -10.65 36.18
CA GLU A 976 -9.45 -11.94 36.31
C GLU A 976 -9.50 -12.49 37.75
N GLU A 977 -9.41 -11.62 38.77
CA GLU A 977 -9.47 -12.04 40.18
C GLU A 977 -10.83 -12.64 40.54
N ARG A 978 -11.91 -12.10 39.95
CA ARG A 978 -13.29 -12.55 40.20
C ARG A 978 -13.81 -13.56 39.18
N ASN A 979 -13.02 -13.90 38.16
CA ASN A 979 -13.49 -14.69 37.00
C ASN A 979 -14.81 -14.14 36.45
N ALA A 980 -14.86 -12.82 36.24
CA ALA A 980 -16.09 -12.09 35.96
C ALA A 980 -15.99 -11.25 34.68
N LEU A 981 -16.96 -11.40 33.80
CA LEU A 981 -17.14 -10.58 32.60
C LEU A 981 -18.12 -9.45 32.89
N HIS A 982 -17.71 -8.22 32.59
CA HIS A 982 -18.51 -7.02 32.73
C HIS A 982 -18.99 -6.53 31.37
N VAL A 983 -20.30 -6.38 31.21
CA VAL A 983 -20.96 -5.89 29.99
C VAL A 983 -21.71 -4.62 30.36
N GLY A 984 -21.06 -3.46 30.20
CA GLY A 984 -21.50 -2.22 30.84
C GLY A 984 -21.70 -2.42 32.36
N PRO A 985 -22.90 -2.14 32.91
CA PRO A 985 -23.18 -2.37 34.33
C PRO A 985 -23.51 -3.84 34.67
N GLY A 986 -23.71 -4.72 33.69
CA GLY A 986 -24.02 -6.12 33.92
C GLY A 986 -22.79 -6.96 34.24
N VAL A 987 -22.97 -8.01 35.05
CA VAL A 987 -21.88 -8.87 35.52
C VAL A 987 -22.23 -10.34 35.32
N PHE A 988 -21.32 -11.09 34.70
CA PHE A 988 -21.39 -12.54 34.52
C PHE A 988 -20.22 -13.19 35.25
N THR A 989 -20.49 -14.03 36.26
CA THR A 989 -19.47 -14.74 37.03
C THR A 989 -19.34 -16.20 36.56
N GLY A 990 -18.23 -16.85 36.92
CA GLY A 990 -17.93 -18.21 36.47
C GLY A 990 -17.27 -18.27 35.09
N VAL A 991 -16.70 -17.16 34.63
CA VAL A 991 -16.02 -17.03 33.33
C VAL A 991 -14.50 -17.06 33.56
N PRO A 992 -13.81 -18.20 33.35
CA PRO A 992 -12.36 -18.29 33.56
C PRO A 992 -11.59 -17.54 32.46
N PRO A 993 -10.29 -17.24 32.67
CA PRO A 993 -9.50 -16.46 31.71
C PRO A 993 -9.44 -17.12 30.34
N GLY A 994 -9.31 -18.45 30.30
CA GLY A 994 -9.32 -19.22 29.04
C GLY A 994 -10.58 -19.03 28.19
N VAL A 995 -11.74 -18.72 28.79
CA VAL A 995 -12.98 -18.43 28.04
C VAL A 995 -12.96 -17.00 27.49
N TRP A 996 -12.50 -16.05 28.29
CA TRP A 996 -12.32 -14.66 27.86
C TRP A 996 -11.30 -14.54 26.73
N ASP A 997 -10.22 -15.31 26.83
CA ASP A 997 -9.09 -15.29 25.92
C ASP A 997 -9.26 -16.21 24.70
N TYR A 998 -10.34 -16.99 24.65
CA TYR A 998 -10.58 -17.91 23.55
C TYR A 998 -10.59 -17.18 22.20
N GLU A 999 -9.73 -17.64 21.29
CA GLU A 999 -9.54 -17.06 19.97
C GLU A 999 -9.52 -18.12 18.87
N VAL A 1000 -9.86 -17.70 17.66
CA VAL A 1000 -9.71 -18.49 16.42
C VAL A 1000 -8.95 -17.62 15.43
N GLY A 1001 -7.70 -17.97 15.12
CA GLY A 1001 -6.83 -17.19 14.23
C GLY A 1001 -6.81 -15.70 14.60
N GLU A 1002 -6.40 -15.40 15.84
CA GLU A 1002 -6.30 -14.06 16.48
C GLU A 1002 -7.65 -13.34 16.73
N MET A 1003 -8.77 -13.91 16.29
CA MET A 1003 -10.08 -13.34 16.54
C MET A 1003 -10.58 -13.74 17.93
N ARG A 1004 -10.46 -12.83 18.91
CA ARG A 1004 -11.04 -12.98 20.25
C ARG A 1004 -12.57 -13.06 20.19
N ILE A 1005 -13.13 -14.23 20.49
CA ILE A 1005 -14.53 -14.56 20.18
C ILE A 1005 -15.52 -13.69 20.97
N VAL A 1006 -15.35 -13.59 22.30
CA VAL A 1006 -16.25 -12.81 23.17
C VAL A 1006 -16.25 -11.33 22.77
N ARG A 1007 -15.07 -10.76 22.51
CA ARG A 1007 -14.92 -9.36 22.06
C ARG A 1007 -15.58 -9.14 20.71
N LYS A 1008 -15.40 -10.08 19.78
CA LYS A 1008 -15.98 -9.98 18.43
C LYS A 1008 -17.50 -10.07 18.48
N TRP A 1009 -18.05 -10.99 19.26
CA TRP A 1009 -19.49 -11.16 19.47
C TRP A 1009 -20.13 -9.90 20.06
N PHE A 1010 -19.51 -9.29 21.08
CA PHE A 1010 -19.97 -8.05 21.69
C PHE A 1010 -19.86 -6.85 20.73
N GLY A 1011 -18.82 -6.84 19.88
CA GLY A 1011 -18.61 -5.78 18.89
C GLY A 1011 -19.78 -5.58 17.92
N TYR A 1012 -20.64 -6.58 17.72
CA TYR A 1012 -21.88 -6.48 16.94
C TYR A 1012 -23.11 -6.05 17.76
N ARG A 1013 -23.02 -6.11 19.09
CA ARG A 1013 -24.13 -5.95 20.05
C ARG A 1013 -23.94 -4.75 20.98
N LYS A 1014 -22.98 -3.86 20.70
CA LYS A 1014 -22.74 -2.63 21.45
C LYS A 1014 -23.45 -1.42 20.85
N ALA A 1015 -23.60 -0.33 21.61
CA ALA A 1015 -24.39 0.86 21.22
C ALA A 1015 -23.98 1.45 19.86
N SER A 1016 -22.67 1.45 19.57
CA SER A 1016 -22.12 1.80 18.25
C SER A 1016 -21.41 0.58 17.65
N PRO A 1017 -22.10 -0.27 16.87
CA PRO A 1017 -21.53 -1.52 16.36
C PRO A 1017 -20.23 -1.31 15.56
N THR A 1018 -19.27 -2.20 15.74
CA THR A 1018 -17.98 -2.19 15.00
C THR A 1018 -18.07 -2.81 13.60
N SER A 1019 -19.28 -3.07 13.11
CA SER A 1019 -19.51 -3.62 11.78
C SER A 1019 -19.11 -2.62 10.70
N ARG A 1020 -18.61 -3.14 9.56
CA ARG A 1020 -18.33 -2.32 8.39
C ARG A 1020 -19.63 -1.71 7.89
N ARG A 1021 -19.70 -0.37 7.81
CA ARG A 1021 -20.80 0.34 7.16
C ARG A 1021 -20.70 0.20 5.64
N THR A 1022 -21.80 -0.19 5.01
CA THR A 1022 -21.88 -0.39 3.55
C THR A 1022 -23.05 0.32 2.89
N SER A 1023 -24.08 0.67 3.66
CA SER A 1023 -25.31 1.33 3.25
C SER A 1023 -25.84 2.20 4.40
N PRO A 1024 -26.66 3.24 4.14
CA PRO A 1024 -27.40 3.93 5.21
C PRO A 1024 -28.29 3.00 6.04
N LEU A 1025 -28.75 1.86 5.50
CA LEU A 1025 -29.53 0.87 6.25
C LEU A 1025 -28.77 0.27 7.45
N ASP A 1026 -27.44 0.31 7.43
CA ASP A 1026 -26.60 -0.14 8.54
C ASP A 1026 -26.76 0.73 9.80
N ASP A 1027 -27.24 1.97 9.66
CA ASP A 1027 -27.50 2.89 10.77
C ASP A 1027 -28.73 2.47 11.60
N ILE A 1028 -29.58 1.60 11.04
CA ILE A 1028 -30.69 1.00 11.79
C ILE A 1028 -30.11 -0.12 12.66
N HIS A 1029 -30.05 0.10 13.97
CA HIS A 1029 -29.59 -0.87 14.96
C HIS A 1029 -30.57 -0.94 16.14
N VAL A 1030 -30.36 -1.92 17.02
CA VAL A 1030 -31.15 -2.00 18.26
C VAL A 1030 -30.89 -0.77 19.13
N THR A 1031 -31.94 -0.27 19.78
CA THR A 1031 -31.87 0.88 20.68
C THR A 1031 -32.02 0.48 22.16
N SER A 1032 -32.43 -0.75 22.43
CA SER A 1032 -32.50 -1.34 23.76
C SER A 1032 -31.91 -2.76 23.76
N TRP A 1033 -31.27 -3.14 24.86
CA TRP A 1033 -30.65 -4.46 25.04
C TRP A 1033 -31.73 -5.56 25.15
N PRO A 1034 -31.86 -6.46 24.17
CA PRO A 1034 -32.84 -7.55 24.24
C PRO A 1034 -32.43 -8.58 25.29
N SER A 1035 -33.38 -9.08 26.10
CA SER A 1035 -33.11 -10.14 27.08
C SER A 1035 -32.54 -11.41 26.45
N THR A 1036 -32.95 -11.70 25.21
CA THR A 1036 -32.44 -12.84 24.42
C THR A 1036 -30.93 -12.76 24.16
N TRP A 1037 -30.33 -11.57 24.11
CA TRP A 1037 -28.87 -11.44 23.97
C TRP A 1037 -28.11 -11.81 25.24
N THR A 1038 -28.72 -11.61 26.42
CA THR A 1038 -28.17 -12.11 27.69
C THR A 1038 -28.13 -13.64 27.69
N GLU A 1039 -29.21 -14.27 27.24
CA GLU A 1039 -29.31 -15.73 27.10
C GLU A 1039 -28.30 -16.27 26.08
N GLU A 1040 -28.19 -15.63 24.91
CA GLU A 1040 -27.20 -15.99 23.89
C GLU A 1040 -25.75 -15.85 24.40
N LEU A 1041 -25.47 -14.84 25.24
CA LEU A 1041 -24.15 -14.65 25.83
C LEU A 1041 -23.84 -15.77 26.83
N ILE A 1042 -24.80 -16.15 27.68
CA ILE A 1042 -24.63 -17.28 28.61
C ILE A 1042 -24.36 -18.58 27.85
N GLU A 1043 -25.08 -18.82 26.75
CA GLU A 1043 -24.84 -19.97 25.88
C GLU A 1043 -23.45 -19.93 25.24
N LEU A 1044 -23.03 -18.79 24.68
CA LEU A 1044 -21.70 -18.63 24.12
C LEU A 1044 -20.62 -18.92 25.15
N LEU A 1045 -20.72 -18.31 26.34
CA LEU A 1045 -19.75 -18.52 27.43
C LEU A 1045 -19.74 -19.98 27.89
N SER A 1046 -20.90 -20.66 27.91
CA SER A 1046 -21.00 -22.08 28.24
C SER A 1046 -20.35 -22.96 27.17
N VAL A 1047 -20.56 -22.66 25.88
CA VAL A 1047 -19.90 -23.36 24.76
C VAL A 1047 -18.39 -23.20 24.87
N LEU A 1048 -17.90 -21.97 24.96
CA LEU A 1048 -16.46 -21.70 25.07
C LEU A 1048 -15.87 -22.36 26.32
N ARG A 1049 -16.59 -22.37 27.45
CA ARG A 1049 -16.15 -23.07 28.66
C ARG A 1049 -15.97 -24.57 28.44
N ARG A 1050 -16.92 -25.21 27.74
CA ARG A 1050 -16.84 -26.63 27.39
C ARG A 1050 -15.65 -26.92 26.47
N LEU A 1051 -15.40 -26.05 25.49
CA LEU A 1051 -14.25 -26.20 24.59
C LEU A 1051 -12.92 -26.04 25.34
N VAL A 1052 -12.83 -25.05 26.24
CA VAL A 1052 -11.64 -24.85 27.11
C VAL A 1052 -11.41 -26.05 28.03
N ASP A 1053 -12.47 -26.58 28.64
CA ASP A 1053 -12.37 -27.76 29.52
C ASP A 1053 -12.01 -29.04 28.72
N LEU A 1054 -12.35 -29.13 27.44
CA LEU A 1054 -12.00 -30.25 26.55
C LEU A 1054 -10.56 -30.19 26.01
N ALA A 1055 -9.98 -29.00 25.90
CA ALA A 1055 -8.68 -28.79 25.26
C ALA A 1055 -7.53 -29.65 25.83
N PRO A 1056 -7.41 -29.89 27.16
CA PRO A 1056 -6.37 -30.77 27.69
C PRO A 1056 -6.51 -32.23 27.22
N ALA A 1057 -7.74 -32.74 27.09
CA ALA A 1057 -7.99 -34.08 26.60
C ALA A 1057 -7.70 -34.19 25.10
N GLN A 1058 -8.08 -33.18 24.32
CA GLN A 1058 -7.72 -33.07 22.90
C GLN A 1058 -6.19 -33.03 22.72
N GLN A 1059 -5.49 -32.22 23.51
CA GLN A 1059 -4.02 -32.16 23.50
C GLN A 1059 -3.40 -33.53 23.81
N ALA A 1060 -3.86 -34.21 24.86
CA ALA A 1060 -3.32 -35.51 25.24
C ALA A 1060 -3.50 -36.55 24.12
N VAL A 1061 -4.68 -36.64 23.51
CA VAL A 1061 -4.93 -37.61 22.44
C VAL A 1061 -4.16 -37.25 21.16
N THR A 1062 -4.08 -35.97 20.78
CA THR A 1062 -3.30 -35.50 19.62
C THR A 1062 -1.82 -35.83 19.78
N VAL A 1063 -1.24 -35.60 20.96
CA VAL A 1063 0.16 -35.95 21.25
C VAL A 1063 0.39 -37.45 21.11
N LYS A 1064 -0.51 -38.30 21.62
CA LYS A 1064 -0.39 -39.76 21.45
C LYS A 1064 -0.46 -40.17 19.97
N ILE A 1065 -1.40 -39.60 19.21
CA ILE A 1065 -1.61 -39.91 17.79
C ILE A 1065 -0.39 -39.53 16.96
N VAL A 1066 0.14 -38.31 17.11
CA VAL A 1066 1.29 -37.83 16.33
C VAL A 1066 2.57 -38.63 16.64
N ASN A 1067 2.69 -39.20 17.83
CA ASN A 1067 3.81 -40.05 18.22
C ASN A 1067 3.59 -41.55 17.94
N SER A 1068 2.47 -41.92 17.31
CA SER A 1068 2.12 -43.31 16.97
C SER A 1068 2.09 -43.51 15.45
N PRO A 1069 2.15 -44.76 14.95
CA PRO A 1069 1.96 -45.03 13.53
C PRO A 1069 0.60 -44.48 13.03
N VAL A 1070 0.65 -43.74 11.93
CA VAL A 1070 -0.53 -43.16 11.26
C VAL A 1070 -0.76 -43.81 9.91
N ILE A 1071 -2.01 -43.80 9.46
CA ILE A 1071 -2.38 -44.07 8.07
C ILE A 1071 -1.86 -42.90 7.24
N SER A 1072 -0.81 -43.15 6.47
CA SER A 1072 -0.18 -42.12 5.65
C SER A 1072 -0.98 -41.84 4.38
N ARG A 1073 -0.72 -40.69 3.78
CA ARG A 1073 -1.19 -40.31 2.45
C ARG A 1073 -0.72 -41.33 1.40
N ALA A 1074 0.48 -41.91 1.57
CA ALA A 1074 1.00 -42.95 0.70
C ALA A 1074 0.18 -44.25 0.79
N ASP A 1075 -0.23 -44.66 2.01
CA ASP A 1075 -1.08 -45.84 2.21
C ASP A 1075 -2.44 -45.67 1.51
N LEU A 1076 -3.07 -44.50 1.67
CA LEU A 1076 -4.32 -44.16 1.00
C LEU A 1076 -4.18 -44.08 -0.53
N THR A 1077 -3.03 -43.63 -1.02
CA THR A 1077 -2.74 -43.57 -2.46
C THR A 1077 -2.56 -44.98 -3.03
N SER A 1078 -1.79 -45.84 -2.36
CA SER A 1078 -1.57 -47.23 -2.77
C SER A 1078 -2.87 -48.05 -2.76
N SER A 1079 -3.82 -47.69 -1.88
CA SER A 1079 -5.15 -48.29 -1.78
C SER A 1079 -6.16 -47.72 -2.80
N GLY A 1080 -5.76 -46.80 -3.68
CA GLY A 1080 -6.62 -46.18 -4.69
C GLY A 1080 -7.68 -45.23 -4.14
N ILE A 1081 -7.53 -44.76 -2.90
CA ILE A 1081 -8.44 -43.82 -2.23
C ILE A 1081 -8.05 -42.38 -2.58
N LEU A 1082 -6.74 -42.11 -2.62
CA LEU A 1082 -6.18 -40.83 -3.02
C LEU A 1082 -5.43 -40.93 -4.38
N PRO A 1083 -5.43 -39.87 -5.20
CA PRO A 1083 -6.24 -38.66 -5.03
C PRO A 1083 -7.75 -38.95 -5.21
N PRO A 1084 -8.66 -38.12 -4.65
CA PRO A 1084 -10.10 -38.33 -4.80
C PRO A 1084 -10.51 -38.34 -6.28
N GLN A 1085 -11.53 -39.14 -6.62
CA GLN A 1085 -11.97 -39.25 -8.02
C GLN A 1085 -12.35 -37.89 -8.63
N PRO A 1086 -12.12 -37.68 -9.95
CA PRO A 1086 -12.56 -36.48 -10.65
C PRO A 1086 -14.07 -36.26 -10.43
N ARG A 1087 -14.46 -35.09 -9.88
CA ARG A 1087 -15.81 -34.68 -9.42
C ARG A 1087 -16.15 -34.92 -7.95
N ALA A 1088 -15.30 -35.60 -7.17
CA ALA A 1088 -15.50 -35.69 -5.70
C ALA A 1088 -15.52 -34.31 -5.01
N ASN A 1089 -14.94 -33.29 -5.67
CA ASN A 1089 -14.96 -31.90 -5.23
C ASN A 1089 -16.25 -31.13 -5.54
N ARG A 1090 -17.31 -31.79 -6.04
CA ARG A 1090 -18.62 -31.20 -6.35
C ARG A 1090 -19.71 -31.81 -5.48
N ALA A 1091 -20.77 -31.04 -5.25
CA ALA A 1091 -21.96 -31.52 -4.56
C ALA A 1091 -22.63 -32.67 -5.34
N ARG A 1092 -23.04 -33.74 -4.63
CA ARG A 1092 -23.85 -34.83 -5.19
C ARG A 1092 -25.33 -34.58 -4.92
N ARG A 1093 -26.17 -34.93 -5.90
CA ARG A 1093 -27.62 -34.72 -5.88
C ARG A 1093 -28.31 -36.02 -6.22
N ARG A 1094 -29.48 -36.26 -5.64
CA ARG A 1094 -30.36 -37.34 -6.11
C ARG A 1094 -30.81 -36.97 -7.52
N VAL A 1095 -30.59 -37.87 -8.46
CA VAL A 1095 -31.19 -37.75 -9.79
C VAL A 1095 -32.67 -38.08 -9.62
N VAL A 1096 -33.52 -37.06 -9.65
CA VAL A 1096 -34.96 -37.25 -9.82
C VAL A 1096 -35.17 -37.41 -11.32
N LEU A 1097 -35.41 -38.64 -11.77
CA LEU A 1097 -35.94 -38.88 -13.11
C LEU A 1097 -37.45 -38.64 -13.03
N ASP A 1098 -37.92 -37.50 -13.50
CA ASP A 1098 -39.35 -37.22 -13.64
C ASP A 1098 -39.93 -38.16 -14.70
N PHE A 1099 -40.50 -39.28 -14.26
CA PHE A 1099 -41.28 -40.21 -15.10
C PHE A 1099 -42.79 -39.90 -15.05
N ASP A 1100 -43.18 -38.63 -14.99
CA ASP A 1100 -44.58 -38.23 -15.08
C ASP A 1100 -44.72 -36.86 -15.77
N VAL A 1101 -44.46 -36.86 -17.09
CA VAL A 1101 -45.14 -35.92 -17.98
C VAL A 1101 -46.00 -36.78 -18.90
N PRO A 1102 -47.33 -36.80 -18.76
CA PRO A 1102 -48.19 -37.36 -19.78
C PRO A 1102 -47.97 -36.52 -21.05
N GLU A 1103 -47.49 -37.15 -22.12
CA GLU A 1103 -47.59 -36.59 -23.46
C GLU A 1103 -49.06 -36.22 -23.70
N GLN A 1104 -49.36 -34.92 -23.80
CA GLN A 1104 -50.63 -34.49 -24.39
C GLN A 1104 -50.41 -34.21 -25.89
N PRO A 1105 -51.38 -34.62 -26.73
CA PRO A 1105 -51.29 -34.55 -28.19
C PRO A 1105 -51.36 -33.13 -28.77
#